data_AF-A0A8H4RN45-F1
#
_entry.id   AF-A0A8H4RN45-F1
#
_cell.length_a   1.000
_cell.length_b   1.000
_cell.length_c   1.000
_cell.angle_alpha   90.00
_cell.angle_beta   90.00
_cell.angle_gamma   90.00
#
_symmetry.space_group_name_H-M   'P 1'
#
loop_
_entity.id
_entity.type
_entity.pdbx_description
1 polymer ?
#
loop_
_entity_poly.entity_id
_entity_poly.type
_entity_poly.pdbx_seq_one_letter_code
_entity_poly.pdbx_strand_id
1 'polypeptide(L)'
;MASPTPITQAKESFTFMTPDVKPDTLLEVFDQPFLVTKIDDDGSWSLVDSAKVQELQNQIEFAFLGNEEEQILAFKSLMSAVHNYPLDIKTARELIVATELADYYCSLPILSHSLYRNLLRGSSFVREIQTRSCALIETATKLRHDVLFKDCLNVEEAVKFAYNNLRDKVIDVQQQLLDHPYASTSNASLREALEKIMQEARQKTARTIPRNKTTNSNKYNLTIFPRMASTETPMLLDPITITTPGVKPDTRLMAFDQEFLVSSAALKMHYVFFRKFLDSPDKADKPTSFGSMKYSWITKLDEDKKGRLLLRSTYLLFSLTSALVYSNIFTSSMSADSVEILQSAYKRRKKVLFEQGMIYVLGPFRSPRYHKITDKRLREVTHAQYNTLLVATMRVQLELYDLCASYTYNTRGSNTRMAIKVSRPVIITLQKESISQDSVGETLDRNDKVKLVFYYRKIMESCDEKDQADLKEILVVVLRNDLQVLHNKDSYLGMASPGAKRVFKPITITTPEMRPDTRLRVFDQDFLVSSPALKMNSAFFRAFLDSPDKANKAPTNSQMKYSWTTKVDANKTGWTLVCETDLKSPDSELDESFFEGSKDWEIATFRILLLAIHLNPFVVQSPDQLQTITEHADYYRALPVFSLGLTSALHGSGQFARYFDQSNCIQMLEAAYKLRNRALYHDAMIYAVGPFDNPSYQTIQDKKLRGLAEAQFNKLCANIVKAQRLLFYVVATDINVAQEFIGHQIGMKMVKELPLSILSPEEPIYLAAYYRRILENCKANNSLYIEEGLEPLLKNEMYFKQHQIAGLKDCKDTFLCSQLSAEDLPWDVNDIDW
;
A
#
# COMPACT_ATOMS: atom_id res chain seq x y z
N MET A 1 -1.30 54.10 42.70
CA MET A 1 -0.56 53.02 42.02
C MET A 1 -1.48 52.45 40.96
N ALA A 2 -1.06 52.54 39.71
CA ALA A 2 -1.92 52.63 38.53
C ALA A 2 -2.41 51.26 38.01
N SER A 3 -3.68 51.25 37.63
CA SER A 3 -4.35 50.26 36.77
C SER A 3 -4.00 50.50 35.30
N PRO A 4 -3.93 49.46 34.44
CA PRO A 4 -3.57 49.65 33.04
C PRO A 4 -4.77 50.10 32.19
N THR A 5 -4.50 51.10 31.35
CA THR A 5 -5.39 51.72 30.36
C THR A 5 -5.60 50.78 29.15
N PRO A 6 -6.79 50.77 28.50
CA PRO A 6 -7.00 50.00 27.28
C PRO A 6 -6.45 50.72 26.04
N ILE A 7 -5.77 49.97 25.18
CA ILE A 7 -5.26 50.43 23.88
C ILE A 7 -6.42 50.45 22.87
N THR A 8 -6.83 51.64 22.46
CA THR A 8 -7.67 51.89 21.29
C THR A 8 -6.90 51.59 20.00
N GLN A 9 -7.32 50.58 19.26
CA GLN A 9 -6.88 50.36 17.87
C GLN A 9 -7.63 51.33 16.94
N ALA A 10 -6.88 52.18 16.25
CA ALA A 10 -7.37 52.98 15.14
C ALA A 10 -7.72 52.06 13.96
N LYS A 11 -8.98 52.10 13.51
CA LYS A 11 -9.41 51.57 12.22
C LYS A 11 -9.02 52.58 11.14
N GLU A 12 -7.96 52.30 10.39
CA GLU A 12 -7.74 52.93 9.08
C GLU A 12 -8.66 52.24 8.07
N SER A 13 -9.69 52.94 7.63
CA SER A 13 -10.56 52.55 6.53
C SER A 13 -9.86 52.84 5.20
N PHE A 14 -9.35 51.81 4.53
CA PHE A 14 -8.94 51.90 3.13
C PHE A 14 -10.18 51.84 2.23
N THR A 15 -10.50 52.97 1.60
CA THR A 15 -11.51 53.07 0.55
C THR A 15 -10.87 52.64 -0.77
N PHE A 16 -11.25 51.47 -1.29
CA PHE A 16 -10.91 51.09 -2.66
C PHE A 16 -11.76 51.91 -3.63
N MET A 17 -11.11 52.75 -4.44
CA MET A 17 -11.74 53.28 -5.65
C MET A 17 -11.89 52.13 -6.66
N THR A 18 -13.12 51.71 -6.89
CA THR A 18 -13.49 50.91 -8.06
C THR A 18 -13.48 51.81 -9.29
N PRO A 19 -12.79 51.45 -10.39
CA PRO A 19 -12.96 52.18 -11.64
C PRO A 19 -14.32 51.80 -12.25
N ASP A 20 -15.11 52.82 -12.60
CA ASP A 20 -16.32 52.69 -13.41
C ASP A 20 -15.97 52.07 -14.77
N VAL A 21 -16.12 50.75 -14.89
CA VAL A 21 -16.07 50.05 -16.17
C VAL A 21 -17.50 49.86 -16.65
N LYS A 22 -17.80 50.44 -17.81
CA LYS A 22 -19.12 50.33 -18.45
C LYS A 22 -19.45 48.86 -18.76
N PRO A 23 -20.73 48.43 -18.63
CA PRO A 23 -21.13 47.03 -18.78
C PRO A 23 -20.91 46.44 -20.19
N ASP A 24 -20.71 47.29 -21.20
CA ASP A 24 -20.70 46.87 -22.61
C ASP A 24 -19.33 46.36 -23.11
N THR A 25 -18.27 46.38 -22.27
CA THR A 25 -16.92 45.92 -22.65
C THR A 25 -16.57 44.51 -22.16
N LEU A 26 -17.47 43.80 -21.46
CA LEU A 26 -17.22 42.44 -20.95
C LEU A 26 -17.51 41.31 -21.96
N LEU A 27 -18.10 41.64 -23.12
CA LEU A 27 -18.46 40.64 -24.14
C LEU A 27 -17.35 40.35 -25.18
N GLU A 28 -16.23 41.09 -25.18
CA GLU A 28 -15.07 40.82 -26.06
C GLU A 28 -13.92 40.05 -25.38
N VAL A 29 -14.10 39.57 -24.14
CA VAL A 29 -13.02 38.97 -23.32
C VAL A 29 -12.91 37.44 -23.44
N PHE A 30 -13.79 36.78 -24.21
CA PHE A 30 -13.85 35.31 -24.27
C PHE A 30 -13.17 34.64 -25.50
N ASP A 31 -12.39 35.38 -26.29
CA ASP A 31 -11.69 34.85 -27.48
C ASP A 31 -10.38 34.09 -27.19
N GLN A 32 -10.19 33.60 -25.96
CA GLN A 32 -8.96 32.90 -25.56
C GLN A 32 -9.18 31.37 -25.53
N PRO A 33 -8.31 30.56 -26.16
CA PRO A 33 -8.46 29.12 -26.21
C PRO A 33 -7.90 28.42 -24.97
N PHE A 34 -8.70 27.54 -24.39
CA PHE A 34 -8.38 26.67 -23.25
C PHE A 34 -8.71 25.21 -23.58
N LEU A 35 -8.25 24.26 -22.76
CA LEU A 35 -8.73 22.88 -22.85
C LEU A 35 -10.16 22.83 -22.32
N VAL A 36 -11.09 22.29 -23.12
CA VAL A 36 -12.51 22.10 -22.77
C VAL A 36 -12.86 20.63 -22.82
N THR A 37 -13.92 20.29 -22.09
CA THR A 37 -14.60 19.01 -22.26
C THR A 37 -15.14 18.89 -23.68
N LYS A 38 -14.74 17.84 -24.39
CA LYS A 38 -15.47 17.31 -25.55
C LYS A 38 -16.13 16.01 -25.15
N ILE A 39 -17.40 15.90 -25.47
CA ILE A 39 -18.15 14.65 -25.36
C ILE A 39 -17.94 13.90 -26.67
N ASP A 40 -17.47 12.66 -26.59
CA ASP A 40 -17.27 11.77 -27.72
C ASP A 40 -18.58 11.03 -28.08
N ASP A 41 -18.66 10.44 -29.27
CA ASP A 41 -19.88 9.81 -29.82
C ASP A 41 -20.46 8.69 -28.92
N ASP A 42 -19.64 8.10 -28.05
CA ASP A 42 -20.04 7.07 -27.09
C ASP A 42 -20.54 7.62 -25.75
N GLY A 43 -20.63 8.95 -25.61
CA GLY A 43 -21.01 9.65 -24.40
C GLY A 43 -19.90 9.73 -23.35
N SER A 44 -18.68 9.24 -23.65
CA SER A 44 -17.49 9.52 -22.85
C SER A 44 -17.02 10.96 -23.08
N TRP A 45 -16.06 11.43 -22.28
CA TRP A 45 -15.53 12.78 -22.45
C TRP A 45 -14.01 12.81 -22.36
N SER A 46 -13.43 13.79 -23.03
CA SER A 46 -11.99 14.04 -23.04
C SER A 46 -11.71 15.53 -23.02
N LEU A 47 -10.53 15.92 -22.52
CA LEU A 47 -10.05 17.28 -22.67
C LEU A 47 -9.50 17.47 -24.07
N VAL A 48 -10.14 18.36 -24.83
CA VAL A 48 -9.66 18.79 -26.14
C VAL A 48 -9.45 20.29 -26.15
N ASP A 49 -8.74 20.74 -27.16
CA ASP A 49 -8.58 22.17 -27.42
C ASP A 49 -9.94 22.81 -27.76
N SER A 50 -10.32 23.89 -27.07
CA SER A 50 -11.55 24.66 -27.34
C SER A 50 -11.68 25.14 -28.78
N ALA A 51 -10.55 25.39 -29.47
CA ALA A 51 -10.58 25.73 -30.89
C ALA A 51 -11.09 24.56 -31.76
N LYS A 52 -10.84 23.31 -31.38
CA LYS A 52 -11.41 22.13 -32.06
C LYS A 52 -12.91 22.00 -31.80
N VAL A 53 -13.39 22.52 -30.67
CA VAL A 53 -14.81 22.47 -30.33
C VAL A 53 -15.62 23.41 -31.21
N GLN A 54 -15.11 24.59 -31.60
CA GLN A 54 -15.81 25.47 -32.56
C GLN A 54 -15.99 24.82 -33.95
N GLU A 55 -15.01 24.04 -34.41
CA GLU A 55 -15.09 23.30 -35.67
C GLU A 55 -16.04 22.08 -35.58
N LEU A 56 -16.18 21.51 -34.37
CA LEU A 56 -17.06 20.39 -34.05
C LEU A 56 -18.48 20.79 -33.60
N GLN A 57 -18.72 22.03 -33.19
CA GLN A 57 -20.04 22.53 -32.77
C GLN A 57 -21.09 22.47 -33.91
N ASN A 58 -20.63 22.37 -35.16
CA ASN A 58 -21.49 22.09 -36.32
C ASN A 58 -21.92 20.61 -36.43
N GLN A 59 -21.39 19.72 -35.57
CA GLN A 59 -21.73 18.31 -35.50
C GLN A 59 -22.43 18.04 -34.15
N ILE A 60 -23.73 17.77 -34.22
CA ILE A 60 -24.61 17.14 -33.22
C ILE A 60 -24.11 17.25 -31.76
N GLU A 61 -24.74 18.12 -30.96
CA GLU A 61 -24.56 18.12 -29.51
C GLU A 61 -24.91 16.75 -28.92
N PHE A 62 -23.89 15.93 -28.65
CA PHE A 62 -24.07 14.70 -27.89
C PHE A 62 -24.25 15.08 -26.42
N ALA A 63 -25.38 14.70 -25.84
CA ALA A 63 -25.60 14.86 -24.41
C ALA A 63 -24.67 13.92 -23.64
N PHE A 64 -23.95 14.45 -22.65
CA PHE A 64 -23.18 13.62 -21.73
C PHE A 64 -24.12 12.67 -21.00
N LEU A 65 -23.84 11.37 -21.04
CA LEU A 65 -24.71 10.33 -20.46
C LEU A 65 -24.46 10.09 -18.96
N GLY A 66 -23.45 10.75 -18.38
CA GLY A 66 -23.07 10.59 -16.98
C GLY A 66 -23.52 11.75 -16.07
N ASN A 67 -23.15 11.65 -14.80
CA ASN A 67 -23.31 12.73 -13.83
C ASN A 67 -22.10 13.67 -13.92
N GLU A 68 -22.31 14.91 -14.36
CA GLU A 68 -21.25 15.92 -14.55
C GLU A 68 -20.53 16.23 -13.23
N GLU A 69 -21.28 16.38 -12.13
CA GLU A 69 -20.71 16.69 -10.81
C GLU A 69 -19.75 15.58 -10.33
N GLU A 70 -20.11 14.31 -10.55
CA GLU A 70 -19.24 13.17 -10.24
C GLU A 70 -17.95 13.19 -11.06
N GLN A 71 -18.02 13.58 -12.33
CA GLN A 71 -16.83 13.68 -13.19
C GLN A 71 -15.93 14.84 -12.80
N ILE A 72 -16.51 16.00 -12.45
CA ILE A 72 -15.75 17.16 -11.96
C ILE A 72 -15.03 16.80 -10.66
N LEU A 73 -15.70 16.15 -9.71
CA LEU A 73 -15.10 15.71 -8.45
C LEU A 73 -14.00 14.66 -8.68
N ALA A 74 -14.24 13.67 -9.53
CA ALA A 74 -13.25 12.66 -9.89
C ALA A 74 -12.02 13.27 -10.59
N PHE A 75 -12.22 14.24 -11.48
CA PHE A 75 -11.15 14.96 -12.15
C PHE A 75 -10.37 15.84 -11.16
N LYS A 76 -11.04 16.53 -10.23
CA LYS A 76 -10.42 17.26 -9.13
C LYS A 76 -9.56 16.34 -8.25
N SER A 77 -10.07 15.16 -7.89
CA SER A 77 -9.34 14.15 -7.12
C SER A 77 -8.12 13.66 -7.91
N LEU A 78 -8.25 13.43 -9.21
CA LEU A 78 -7.13 13.08 -10.07
C LEU A 78 -6.07 14.19 -10.13
N MET A 79 -6.45 15.45 -10.31
CA MET A 79 -5.50 16.58 -10.27
C MET A 79 -4.87 16.75 -8.89
N SER A 80 -5.62 16.51 -7.82
CA SER A 80 -5.08 16.54 -6.45
C SER A 80 -4.00 15.46 -6.26
N ALA A 81 -4.21 14.24 -6.78
CA ALA A 81 -3.22 13.16 -6.74
C ALA A 81 -1.88 13.58 -7.39
N VAL A 82 -1.96 14.31 -8.48
CA VAL A 82 -0.82 14.74 -9.30
C VAL A 82 0.02 15.77 -8.61
N HIS A 83 -0.67 16.71 -7.98
CA HIS A 83 -0.04 17.74 -7.18
C HIS A 83 0.31 17.23 -5.78
N ASN A 84 0.17 15.92 -5.54
CA ASN A 84 0.51 15.25 -4.30
C ASN A 84 -0.29 15.79 -3.09
N TYR A 85 -1.48 16.33 -3.36
CA TYR A 85 -2.44 16.75 -2.35
C TYR A 85 -3.20 15.55 -1.75
N PRO A 86 -3.66 15.66 -0.50
CA PRO A 86 -4.60 14.70 0.07
C PRO A 86 -5.84 14.54 -0.82
N LEU A 87 -6.25 13.30 -1.07
CA LEU A 87 -7.44 12.93 -1.80
C LEU A 87 -8.61 12.85 -0.83
N ASP A 88 -9.67 13.62 -1.07
CA ASP A 88 -10.94 13.55 -0.34
C ASP A 88 -11.97 12.75 -1.15
N ILE A 89 -11.69 11.46 -1.36
CA ILE A 89 -12.60 10.58 -2.09
C ILE A 89 -13.66 10.06 -1.12
N LYS A 90 -14.91 10.46 -1.35
CA LYS A 90 -16.02 10.21 -0.40
C LYS A 90 -16.81 8.95 -0.72
N THR A 91 -16.85 8.54 -1.99
CA THR A 91 -17.71 7.45 -2.47
C THR A 91 -16.95 6.46 -3.34
N ALA A 92 -17.34 5.19 -3.35
CA ALA A 92 -16.76 4.21 -4.26
C ALA A 92 -16.92 4.62 -5.73
N ARG A 93 -18.02 5.31 -6.05
CA ARG A 93 -18.31 5.77 -7.41
C ARG A 93 -17.30 6.81 -7.86
N GLU A 94 -16.99 7.79 -7.02
CA GLU A 94 -15.94 8.78 -7.29
C GLU A 94 -14.59 8.10 -7.54
N LEU A 95 -14.20 7.10 -6.74
CA LEU A 95 -12.95 6.36 -6.95
C LEU A 95 -12.93 5.60 -8.29
N ILE A 96 -14.04 4.97 -8.66
CA ILE A 96 -14.19 4.26 -9.94
C ILE A 96 -13.98 5.24 -11.10
N VAL A 97 -14.67 6.38 -11.07
CA VAL A 97 -14.58 7.41 -12.12
C VAL A 97 -13.18 8.01 -12.16
N ALA A 98 -12.58 8.33 -11.01
CA ALA A 98 -11.20 8.82 -10.94
C ALA A 98 -10.21 7.80 -11.51
N THR A 99 -10.45 6.50 -11.31
CA THR A 99 -9.64 5.42 -11.88
C THR A 99 -9.80 5.31 -13.39
N GLU A 100 -11.02 5.49 -13.92
CA GLU A 100 -11.27 5.51 -15.36
C GLU A 100 -10.60 6.72 -16.02
N LEU A 101 -10.72 7.91 -15.43
CA LEU A 101 -10.00 9.10 -15.86
C LEU A 101 -8.49 8.88 -15.77
N ALA A 102 -8.00 8.26 -14.69
CA ALA A 102 -6.59 7.98 -14.53
C ALA A 102 -6.07 6.99 -15.58
N ASP A 103 -6.85 5.97 -15.95
CA ASP A 103 -6.53 5.04 -17.03
C ASP A 103 -6.43 5.79 -18.38
N TYR A 104 -7.45 6.59 -18.68
CA TYR A 104 -7.51 7.42 -19.90
C TYR A 104 -6.29 8.35 -20.01
N TYR A 105 -5.97 9.10 -18.95
CA TYR A 105 -4.82 10.02 -18.91
C TYR A 105 -3.48 9.32 -18.62
N CYS A 106 -3.44 7.98 -18.55
CA CYS A 106 -2.23 7.18 -18.29
C CYS A 106 -1.52 7.51 -16.96
N SER A 107 -2.28 7.59 -15.88
CA SER A 107 -1.88 8.05 -14.54
C SER A 107 -2.35 7.17 -13.38
N LEU A 108 -2.81 5.96 -13.68
CA LEU A 108 -3.15 4.95 -12.68
C LEU A 108 -2.09 4.82 -11.56
N PRO A 109 -0.76 4.82 -11.84
CA PRO A 109 0.25 4.71 -10.78
C PRO A 109 0.21 5.86 -9.77
N ILE A 110 -0.08 7.08 -10.22
CA ILE A 110 -0.10 8.29 -9.37
C ILE A 110 -1.34 8.31 -8.50
N LEU A 111 -2.50 8.01 -9.08
CA LEU A 111 -3.74 7.87 -8.32
C LEU A 111 -3.58 6.75 -7.29
N SER A 112 -3.06 5.59 -7.71
CA SER A 112 -2.78 4.45 -6.82
C SER A 112 -1.84 4.83 -5.67
N HIS A 113 -0.74 5.54 -5.95
CA HIS A 113 0.19 5.99 -4.92
C HIS A 113 -0.44 7.01 -3.95
N SER A 114 -1.23 7.95 -4.48
CA SER A 114 -1.91 8.97 -3.69
C SER A 114 -3.02 8.39 -2.80
N LEU A 115 -3.60 7.26 -3.21
CA LEU A 115 -4.59 6.53 -2.44
C LEU A 115 -4.01 5.91 -1.17
N TYR A 116 -2.78 5.38 -1.18
CA TYR A 116 -2.12 4.89 0.05
C TYR A 116 -2.10 5.91 1.18
N ARG A 117 -2.04 7.21 0.85
CA ARG A 117 -2.05 8.30 1.83
C ARG A 117 -3.43 8.50 2.49
N ASN A 118 -4.51 8.25 1.76
CA ASN A 118 -5.86 8.73 2.09
C ASN A 118 -6.86 7.63 2.43
N LEU A 119 -6.74 6.44 1.82
CA LEU A 119 -7.66 5.31 2.07
C LEU A 119 -7.65 4.84 3.52
N LEU A 120 -6.53 5.02 4.22
CA LEU A 120 -6.39 4.73 5.65
C LEU A 120 -6.82 5.88 6.58
N ARG A 121 -7.27 7.02 6.02
CA ARG A 121 -7.61 8.24 6.80
C ARG A 121 -9.11 8.52 6.88
N GLY A 122 -9.91 8.15 5.88
CA GLY A 122 -11.35 8.45 5.85
C GLY A 122 -12.23 7.33 6.40
N SER A 123 -12.84 7.53 7.58
CA SER A 123 -13.85 6.60 8.14
C SER A 123 -15.08 6.43 7.24
N SER A 124 -15.38 7.43 6.42
CA SER A 124 -16.47 7.41 5.43
C SER A 124 -16.23 6.37 4.33
N PHE A 125 -15.02 6.29 3.77
CA PHE A 125 -14.71 5.40 2.66
C PHE A 125 -14.64 3.93 3.09
N VAL A 126 -14.31 3.64 4.36
CA VAL A 126 -14.37 2.27 4.90
C VAL A 126 -15.77 1.67 4.76
N ARG A 127 -16.82 2.48 4.96
CA ARG A 127 -18.22 2.04 4.75
C ARG A 127 -18.51 1.73 3.28
N GLU A 128 -17.90 2.46 2.35
CA GLU A 128 -17.99 2.20 0.92
C GLU A 128 -17.30 0.88 0.54
N ILE A 129 -16.14 0.57 1.13
CA ILE A 129 -15.48 -0.74 0.98
C ILE A 129 -16.41 -1.86 1.45
N GLN A 130 -17.06 -1.69 2.61
CA GLN A 130 -17.98 -2.69 3.16
C GLN A 130 -19.23 -2.92 2.31
N THR A 131 -19.71 -1.90 1.60
CA THR A 131 -20.97 -1.96 0.85
C THR A 131 -20.78 -2.22 -0.64
N ARG A 132 -19.60 -1.92 -1.20
CA ARG A 132 -19.29 -1.98 -2.64
C ARG A 132 -17.96 -2.68 -2.95
N SER A 133 -17.51 -3.58 -2.08
CA SER A 133 -16.28 -4.36 -2.22
C SER A 133 -16.12 -5.00 -3.59
N CYS A 134 -17.16 -5.64 -4.15
CA CYS A 134 -17.12 -6.23 -5.50
C CYS A 134 -16.66 -5.25 -6.60
N ALA A 135 -17.26 -4.05 -6.66
CA ALA A 135 -16.90 -3.06 -7.67
C ALA A 135 -15.49 -2.49 -7.43
N LEU A 136 -15.13 -2.30 -6.16
CA LEU A 136 -13.83 -1.79 -5.76
C LEU A 136 -12.69 -2.79 -5.98
N ILE A 137 -12.95 -4.10 -6.04
CA ILE A 137 -11.94 -5.10 -6.43
C ILE A 137 -11.43 -4.86 -7.85
N GLU A 138 -12.33 -4.57 -8.80
CA GLU A 138 -11.95 -4.26 -10.19
C GLU A 138 -11.14 -2.97 -10.25
N THR A 139 -11.57 -1.95 -9.52
CA THR A 139 -10.88 -0.66 -9.38
C THR A 139 -9.49 -0.83 -8.78
N ALA A 140 -9.38 -1.55 -7.67
CA ALA A 140 -8.11 -1.86 -7.01
C ALA A 140 -7.17 -2.64 -7.92
N THR A 141 -7.73 -3.57 -8.73
CA THR A 141 -6.97 -4.33 -9.73
C THR A 141 -6.44 -3.43 -10.83
N LYS A 142 -7.26 -2.52 -11.37
CA LYS A 142 -6.81 -1.52 -12.38
C LYS A 142 -5.72 -0.62 -11.83
N LEU A 143 -5.89 -0.12 -10.61
CA LEU A 143 -4.91 0.72 -9.91
C LEU A 143 -3.65 -0.06 -9.49
N ARG A 144 -3.71 -1.39 -9.46
CA ARG A 144 -2.71 -2.28 -8.84
C ARG A 144 -2.44 -1.90 -7.38
N HIS A 145 -3.50 -1.53 -6.66
CA HIS A 145 -3.43 -1.06 -5.27
C HIS A 145 -3.67 -2.24 -4.32
N ASP A 146 -2.60 -2.76 -3.72
CA ASP A 146 -2.66 -4.02 -2.97
C ASP A 146 -3.47 -3.93 -1.67
N VAL A 147 -3.36 -2.82 -0.93
CA VAL A 147 -4.11 -2.61 0.32
C VAL A 147 -5.61 -2.54 0.05
N LEU A 148 -6.06 -1.66 -0.85
CA LEU A 148 -7.48 -1.60 -1.24
C LEU A 148 -8.00 -2.96 -1.73
N PHE A 149 -7.20 -3.69 -2.51
CA PHE A 149 -7.58 -5.03 -2.99
C PHE A 149 -7.76 -6.02 -1.83
N LYS A 150 -6.80 -6.08 -0.89
CA LYS A 150 -6.87 -6.92 0.31
C LYS A 150 -8.06 -6.55 1.19
N ASP A 151 -8.29 -5.27 1.43
CA ASP A 151 -9.41 -4.80 2.26
C ASP A 151 -10.76 -5.19 1.65
N CYS A 152 -10.92 -5.03 0.32
CA CYS A 152 -12.13 -5.46 -0.36
C CYS A 152 -12.32 -6.99 -0.33
N LEU A 153 -11.23 -7.77 -0.47
CA LEU A 153 -11.29 -9.23 -0.36
C LEU A 153 -11.66 -9.69 1.05
N ASN A 154 -11.09 -9.09 2.09
CA ASN A 154 -11.39 -9.42 3.48
C ASN A 154 -12.88 -9.22 3.79
N VAL A 155 -13.49 -8.15 3.26
CA VAL A 155 -14.94 -7.92 3.39
C VAL A 155 -15.74 -9.02 2.67
N GLU A 156 -15.38 -9.37 1.43
CA GLU A 156 -16.07 -10.42 0.68
C GLU A 156 -15.94 -11.81 1.34
N GLU A 157 -14.77 -12.12 1.88
CA GLU A 157 -14.55 -13.36 2.65
C GLU A 157 -15.38 -13.38 3.93
N ALA A 158 -15.43 -12.26 4.68
CA ALA A 158 -16.25 -12.15 5.87
C ALA A 158 -17.75 -12.30 5.57
N VAL A 159 -18.24 -11.70 4.46
CA VAL A 159 -19.63 -11.84 4.01
C VAL A 159 -19.93 -13.28 3.61
N LYS A 160 -19.03 -13.95 2.87
CA LYS A 160 -19.18 -15.37 2.51
C LYS A 160 -19.17 -16.26 3.75
N PHE A 161 -18.27 -16.02 4.69
CA PHE A 161 -18.21 -16.75 5.95
C PHE A 161 -19.50 -16.58 6.76
N ALA A 162 -20.02 -15.36 6.89
CA ALA A 162 -21.29 -15.09 7.55
C ALA A 162 -22.47 -15.78 6.84
N TYR A 163 -22.49 -15.77 5.50
CA TYR A 163 -23.49 -16.47 4.70
C TYR A 163 -23.43 -17.99 4.90
N ASN A 164 -22.23 -18.58 4.88
CA ASN A 164 -22.04 -20.01 5.10
C ASN A 164 -22.46 -20.42 6.51
N ASN A 165 -22.07 -19.66 7.54
CA ASN A 165 -22.52 -19.90 8.92
C ASN A 165 -24.05 -19.82 9.06
N LEU A 166 -24.70 -18.87 8.36
CA LEU A 166 -26.15 -18.78 8.36
C LEU A 166 -26.78 -19.97 7.63
N ARG A 167 -26.21 -20.37 6.49
CA ARG A 167 -26.64 -21.52 5.71
C ARG A 167 -26.53 -22.81 6.52
N ASP A 168 -25.41 -23.02 7.19
CA ASP A 168 -25.17 -24.21 8.02
C ASP A 168 -26.14 -24.25 9.19
N LYS A 169 -26.42 -23.11 9.84
CA LYS A 169 -27.48 -23.01 10.86
C LYS A 169 -28.87 -23.33 10.30
N VAL A 170 -29.18 -22.89 9.09
CA VAL A 170 -30.45 -23.21 8.43
C VAL A 170 -30.53 -24.71 8.12
N ILE A 171 -29.43 -25.32 7.68
CA ILE A 171 -29.35 -26.77 7.43
C ILE A 171 -29.51 -27.54 8.74
N ASP A 172 -28.83 -27.13 9.82
CA ASP A 172 -28.96 -27.75 11.15
C ASP A 172 -30.40 -27.67 11.66
N VAL A 173 -31.06 -26.52 11.53
CA VAL A 173 -32.47 -26.37 11.89
C VAL A 173 -33.35 -27.25 11.01
N GLN A 174 -33.11 -27.31 9.69
CA GLN A 174 -33.84 -28.20 8.79
C GLN A 174 -33.66 -29.69 9.16
N GLN A 175 -32.45 -30.08 9.56
CA GLN A 175 -32.14 -31.44 9.98
C GLN A 175 -32.80 -31.78 11.32
N GLN A 176 -32.73 -30.88 12.30
CA GLN A 176 -33.46 -31.00 13.57
C GLN A 176 -34.98 -31.10 13.38
N LEU A 177 -35.52 -30.43 12.35
CA LEU A 177 -36.93 -30.51 11.98
C LEU A 177 -37.29 -31.85 11.31
N LEU A 178 -36.40 -32.43 10.51
CA LEU A 178 -36.58 -33.76 9.91
C LEU A 178 -36.52 -34.88 10.95
N ASP A 179 -35.69 -34.71 11.97
CA ASP A 179 -35.47 -35.71 13.03
C ASP A 179 -36.52 -35.63 14.16
N HIS A 180 -37.46 -34.67 14.13
CA HIS A 180 -38.46 -34.49 15.19
C HIS A 180 -39.64 -35.49 15.05
N PRO A 181 -39.95 -36.30 16.10
CA PRO A 181 -40.88 -37.44 16.04
C PRO A 181 -42.38 -37.11 15.80
N TYR A 182 -42.72 -35.85 15.60
CA TYR A 182 -44.10 -35.36 15.39
C TYR A 182 -44.28 -34.53 14.11
N ALA A 183 -43.34 -34.58 13.15
CA ALA A 183 -43.35 -33.79 11.92
C ALA A 183 -44.62 -33.94 11.03
N SER A 184 -45.53 -34.87 11.35
CA SER A 184 -46.79 -35.08 10.62
C SER A 184 -47.98 -34.23 11.12
N THR A 185 -47.88 -33.47 12.23
CA THR A 185 -49.02 -32.68 12.73
C THR A 185 -48.68 -31.22 13.04
N SER A 186 -49.35 -30.33 12.28
CA SER A 186 -49.39 -28.85 12.38
C SER A 186 -48.16 -28.07 11.88
N ASN A 187 -48.15 -27.82 10.57
CA ASN A 187 -47.25 -26.90 9.85
C ASN A 187 -47.24 -25.43 10.34
N ALA A 188 -48.16 -25.03 11.23
CA ALA A 188 -48.36 -23.62 11.60
C ALA A 188 -47.30 -23.09 12.58
N SER A 189 -47.04 -23.81 13.68
CA SER A 189 -46.01 -23.44 14.66
C SER A 189 -44.60 -23.48 14.06
N LEU A 190 -44.41 -24.36 13.08
CA LEU A 190 -43.15 -24.59 12.39
C LEU A 190 -42.82 -23.44 11.41
N ARG A 191 -43.84 -22.93 10.70
CA ARG A 191 -43.71 -21.69 9.91
C ARG A 191 -43.39 -20.50 10.78
N GLU A 192 -44.03 -20.38 11.95
CA GLU A 192 -43.79 -19.28 12.88
C GLU A 192 -42.36 -19.29 13.43
N ALA A 193 -41.81 -20.46 13.77
CA ALA A 193 -40.42 -20.59 14.22
C ALA A 193 -39.41 -20.26 13.12
N LEU A 194 -39.64 -20.74 11.89
CA LEU A 194 -38.79 -20.42 10.74
C LEU A 194 -38.84 -18.92 10.41
N GLU A 195 -40.02 -18.32 10.50
CA GLU A 195 -40.24 -16.90 10.24
C GLU A 195 -39.59 -16.03 11.33
N LYS A 196 -39.58 -16.48 12.59
CA LYS A 196 -38.86 -15.85 13.70
C LYS A 196 -37.34 -15.92 13.53
N ILE A 197 -36.79 -17.07 13.09
CA ILE A 197 -35.36 -17.22 12.79
C ILE A 197 -34.97 -16.36 11.59
N MET A 198 -35.78 -16.34 10.53
CA MET A 198 -35.57 -15.47 9.38
C MET A 198 -35.68 -13.99 9.75
N GLN A 199 -36.59 -13.62 10.67
CA GLN A 199 -36.66 -12.26 11.22
C GLN A 199 -35.44 -11.91 12.07
N GLU A 200 -34.95 -12.81 12.92
CA GLU A 200 -33.72 -12.59 13.70
C GLU A 200 -32.49 -12.49 12.81
N ALA A 201 -32.39 -13.32 11.77
CA ALA A 201 -31.33 -13.22 10.77
C ALA A 201 -31.40 -11.89 10.02
N ARG A 202 -32.60 -11.46 9.57
CA ARG A 202 -32.81 -10.14 8.96
C ARG A 202 -32.47 -9.00 9.92
N GLN A 203 -32.81 -9.12 11.21
CA GLN A 203 -32.48 -8.12 12.22
C GLN A 203 -30.99 -8.08 12.53
N LYS A 204 -30.29 -9.22 12.59
CA LYS A 204 -28.84 -9.27 12.78
C LYS A 204 -28.10 -8.70 11.58
N THR A 205 -28.46 -9.08 10.35
CA THR A 205 -27.92 -8.50 9.11
C THR A 205 -28.22 -7.00 9.00
N ALA A 206 -29.40 -6.55 9.46
CA ALA A 206 -29.75 -5.13 9.54
C ALA A 206 -29.08 -4.37 10.71
N ARG A 207 -28.45 -5.07 11.68
CA ARG A 207 -27.65 -4.48 12.77
C ARG A 207 -26.17 -4.39 12.38
N THR A 208 -25.66 -5.30 11.55
CA THR A 208 -24.30 -5.21 10.97
C THR A 208 -24.20 -4.19 9.84
N ILE A 209 -25.32 -3.75 9.26
CA ILE A 209 -25.39 -2.69 8.23
C ILE A 209 -26.15 -1.49 8.83
N PRO A 210 -25.51 -0.34 9.12
CA PRO A 210 -26.21 0.79 9.73
C PRO A 210 -27.24 1.37 8.77
N ARG A 211 -28.52 1.37 9.17
CA ARG A 211 -29.65 1.98 8.45
C ARG A 211 -29.57 3.51 8.50
N ASN A 212 -29.51 4.16 7.34
CA ASN A 212 -29.80 5.58 7.19
C ASN A 212 -31.27 5.87 7.54
N LYS A 213 -31.52 6.87 8.39
CA LYS A 213 -32.77 7.64 8.34
C LYS A 213 -32.61 8.68 7.23
N THR A 214 -33.12 8.40 6.05
CA THR A 214 -33.32 9.41 5.00
C THR A 214 -34.81 9.76 4.91
N THR A 215 -35.06 11.06 4.90
CA THR A 215 -36.34 11.72 4.65
C THR A 215 -36.85 11.44 3.22
N ASN A 216 -38.15 11.16 3.13
CA ASN A 216 -39.04 11.17 1.96
C ASN A 216 -38.39 11.21 0.56
N SER A 217 -38.29 10.04 -0.07
CA SER A 217 -38.13 9.92 -1.52
C SER A 217 -39.47 10.08 -2.22
N ASN A 218 -39.69 11.23 -2.87
CA ASN A 218 -40.68 11.34 -3.94
C ASN A 218 -40.20 10.51 -5.14
N LYS A 219 -41.11 9.70 -5.69
CA LYS A 219 -40.93 8.94 -6.93
C LYS A 219 -40.70 9.92 -8.10
N TYR A 220 -39.50 9.92 -8.66
CA TYR A 220 -39.25 10.54 -9.97
C TYR A 220 -39.55 9.52 -11.07
N ASN A 221 -40.62 9.76 -11.81
CA ASN A 221 -40.83 9.15 -13.13
C ASN A 221 -39.93 9.89 -14.12
N LEU A 222 -39.00 9.17 -14.77
CA LEU A 222 -38.23 9.70 -15.91
C LEU A 222 -39.20 10.00 -17.06
N THR A 223 -39.46 11.28 -17.29
CA THR A 223 -40.01 11.79 -18.55
C THR A 223 -38.89 12.58 -19.21
N ILE A 224 -38.40 12.08 -20.35
CA ILE A 224 -37.38 12.75 -21.17
C ILE A 224 -38.05 13.99 -21.79
N PHE A 225 -37.63 15.18 -21.40
CA PHE A 225 -37.97 16.43 -22.09
C PHE A 225 -36.74 16.93 -22.86
N PRO A 226 -36.88 17.35 -24.12
CA PRO A 226 -35.83 18.07 -24.83
C PRO A 226 -35.66 19.46 -24.21
N ARG A 227 -34.40 19.86 -24.02
CA ARG A 227 -33.98 21.17 -23.49
C ARG A 227 -34.47 22.28 -24.43
N MET A 228 -35.44 23.09 -23.99
CA MET A 228 -35.69 24.38 -24.63
C MET A 228 -34.61 25.36 -24.18
N ALA A 229 -33.98 26.02 -25.14
CA ALA A 229 -32.94 27.02 -24.91
C ALA A 229 -33.50 28.21 -24.11
N SER A 230 -33.14 28.30 -22.82
CA SER A 230 -33.29 29.53 -22.04
C SER A 230 -31.98 30.33 -22.14
N THR A 231 -32.10 31.59 -22.55
CA THR A 231 -31.01 32.57 -22.74
C THR A 231 -30.47 33.15 -21.43
N GLU A 232 -30.38 32.35 -20.37
CA GLU A 232 -29.73 32.78 -19.13
C GLU A 232 -28.23 32.52 -19.24
N THR A 233 -27.44 33.58 -19.10
CA THR A 233 -25.98 33.53 -19.13
C THR A 233 -25.51 32.55 -18.03
N PRO A 234 -24.77 31.47 -18.36
CA PRO A 234 -24.36 30.49 -17.37
C PRO A 234 -23.52 31.18 -16.29
N MET A 235 -23.92 31.03 -15.02
CA MET A 235 -23.10 31.49 -13.89
C MET A 235 -21.82 30.66 -13.88
N LEU A 236 -20.70 31.27 -14.30
CA LEU A 236 -19.36 30.67 -14.23
C LEU A 236 -19.04 30.32 -12.77
N LEU A 237 -18.69 29.05 -12.52
CA LEU A 237 -18.21 28.59 -11.22
C LEU A 237 -16.85 29.22 -10.90
N ASP A 238 -16.59 29.46 -9.61
CA ASP A 238 -15.29 29.97 -9.17
C ASP A 238 -14.16 29.00 -9.58
N PRO A 239 -13.04 29.51 -10.13
CA PRO A 239 -11.95 28.66 -10.60
C PRO A 239 -11.27 27.90 -9.46
N ILE A 240 -11.07 26.59 -9.64
CA ILE A 240 -10.35 25.73 -8.71
C ILE A 240 -8.85 25.85 -8.97
N THR A 241 -8.13 26.52 -8.07
CA THR A 241 -6.67 26.65 -8.18
C THR A 241 -5.97 25.53 -7.43
N ILE A 242 -5.13 24.77 -8.13
CA ILE A 242 -4.27 23.72 -7.55
C ILE A 242 -2.81 24.16 -7.73
N THR A 243 -2.23 24.67 -6.66
CA THR A 243 -0.86 25.16 -6.66
C THR A 243 0.14 24.03 -6.45
N THR A 244 1.36 24.11 -6.97
CA THR A 244 2.45 23.24 -6.49
C THR A 244 3.41 24.11 -5.69
N PRO A 245 3.90 23.67 -4.50
CA PRO A 245 4.85 24.47 -3.73
C PRO A 245 6.05 24.90 -4.59
N GLY A 246 6.27 26.22 -4.69
CA GLY A 246 7.35 26.81 -5.49
C GLY A 246 7.09 26.89 -7.00
N VAL A 247 5.93 26.46 -7.51
CA VAL A 247 5.58 26.59 -8.93
C VAL A 247 4.24 27.31 -9.08
N LYS A 248 4.26 28.47 -9.75
CA LYS A 248 3.05 29.22 -10.05
C LYS A 248 2.16 28.42 -11.02
N PRO A 249 0.83 28.40 -10.84
CA PRO A 249 -0.07 27.87 -11.84
C PRO A 249 0.10 28.69 -13.13
N ASP A 250 0.31 27.98 -14.24
CA ASP A 250 0.63 28.56 -15.54
C ASP A 250 -0.17 27.89 -16.67
N THR A 251 -1.11 27.01 -16.32
CA THR A 251 -1.98 26.25 -17.23
C THR A 251 -3.43 26.35 -16.77
N ARG A 252 -4.33 26.67 -17.70
CA ARG A 252 -5.79 26.72 -17.49
C ARG A 252 -6.45 25.51 -18.15
N LEU A 253 -7.26 24.77 -17.42
CA LEU A 253 -8.08 23.65 -17.91
C LEU A 253 -9.56 23.94 -17.61
N MET A 254 -10.48 23.50 -18.47
CA MET A 254 -11.92 23.60 -18.27
C MET A 254 -12.53 22.20 -18.38
N ALA A 255 -13.17 21.73 -17.31
CA ALA A 255 -13.89 20.46 -17.32
C ALA A 255 -15.34 20.71 -16.91
N PHE A 256 -16.29 20.49 -17.81
CA PHE A 256 -17.74 20.71 -17.60
C PHE A 256 -18.03 22.11 -17.01
N ASP A 257 -17.52 23.14 -17.68
CA ASP A 257 -17.63 24.56 -17.27
C ASP A 257 -16.97 24.93 -15.93
N GLN A 258 -16.34 23.97 -15.23
CA GLN A 258 -15.49 24.23 -14.10
C GLN A 258 -14.06 24.52 -14.55
N GLU A 259 -13.57 25.71 -14.21
CA GLU A 259 -12.19 26.10 -14.48
C GLU A 259 -11.22 25.54 -13.43
N PHE A 260 -10.08 25.04 -13.89
CA PHE A 260 -8.95 24.58 -13.08
C PHE A 260 -7.67 25.33 -13.47
N LEU A 261 -7.00 25.92 -12.47
CA LEU A 261 -5.71 26.58 -12.63
C LEU A 261 -4.61 25.71 -12.03
N VAL A 262 -3.72 25.17 -12.87
CA VAL A 262 -2.73 24.17 -12.49
C VAL A 262 -1.33 24.50 -13.03
N SER A 263 -0.31 23.80 -12.53
CA SER A 263 1.07 23.93 -13.01
C SER A 263 1.38 22.93 -14.12
N SER A 264 1.82 23.43 -15.27
CA SER A 264 2.31 22.64 -16.40
C SER A 264 3.47 21.73 -16.01
N ALA A 265 4.36 22.19 -15.11
CA ALA A 265 5.51 21.42 -14.68
C ALA A 265 5.07 20.18 -13.90
N ALA A 266 4.09 20.33 -13.01
CA ALA A 266 3.50 19.21 -12.27
C ALA A 266 2.76 18.25 -13.22
N LEU A 267 1.93 18.79 -14.12
CA LEU A 267 1.25 17.98 -15.14
C LEU A 267 2.25 17.18 -15.99
N LYS A 268 3.31 17.82 -16.50
CA LYS A 268 4.35 17.16 -17.30
C LYS A 268 5.13 16.14 -16.51
N MET A 269 5.41 16.37 -15.23
CA MET A 269 6.18 15.42 -14.42
C MET A 269 5.44 14.09 -14.26
N HIS A 270 4.12 14.17 -14.09
CA HIS A 270 3.30 13.05 -13.68
C HIS A 270 2.53 12.39 -14.85
N TYR A 271 2.27 13.10 -15.95
CA TYR A 271 1.47 12.57 -17.04
C TYR A 271 2.19 12.49 -18.37
N VAL A 272 2.24 11.29 -18.93
CA VAL A 272 2.67 11.08 -20.31
C VAL A 272 1.72 11.80 -21.28
N PHE A 273 0.41 11.83 -21.00
CA PHE A 273 -0.58 12.54 -21.81
C PHE A 273 -0.28 14.05 -21.84
N PHE A 274 -0.30 14.73 -20.69
CA PHE A 274 -0.06 16.17 -20.64
C PHE A 274 1.36 16.54 -21.07
N ARG A 275 2.34 15.65 -20.90
CA ARG A 275 3.68 15.85 -21.46
C ARG A 275 3.68 15.84 -22.98
N LYS A 276 3.24 14.75 -23.62
CA LYS A 276 3.11 14.69 -25.09
C LYS A 276 2.24 15.82 -25.63
N PHE A 277 1.20 16.17 -24.88
CA PHE A 277 0.33 17.26 -25.23
C PHE A 277 1.04 18.61 -25.10
N LEU A 278 1.62 18.98 -23.95
CA LEU A 278 2.19 20.31 -23.69
C LEU A 278 3.62 20.50 -24.23
N ASP A 279 4.29 19.43 -24.69
CA ASP A 279 5.62 19.46 -25.32
C ASP A 279 5.59 19.15 -26.83
N SER A 280 4.41 18.99 -27.45
CA SER A 280 4.36 18.79 -28.91
C SER A 280 4.95 20.02 -29.61
N PRO A 281 5.81 19.83 -30.64
CA PRO A 281 6.54 20.92 -31.29
C PRO A 281 5.60 21.99 -31.85
N ASP A 282 4.40 21.58 -32.25
CA ASP A 282 3.32 22.44 -32.75
C ASP A 282 2.79 23.45 -31.69
N LYS A 283 3.27 23.33 -30.44
CA LYS A 283 2.86 24.10 -29.26
C LYS A 283 4.02 24.84 -28.57
N ALA A 284 5.24 24.80 -29.12
CA ALA A 284 6.42 25.43 -28.51
C ALA A 284 6.62 26.92 -28.90
N ASP A 285 6.01 27.39 -30.00
CA ASP A 285 6.46 28.60 -30.72
C ASP A 285 5.53 29.83 -30.65
N LYS A 286 4.51 29.86 -29.80
CA LYS A 286 3.60 31.03 -29.70
C LYS A 286 3.69 31.73 -28.34
N PRO A 287 4.32 32.90 -28.23
CA PRO A 287 4.26 33.70 -27.01
C PRO A 287 2.82 34.24 -26.82
N THR A 288 2.19 33.87 -25.72
CA THR A 288 0.91 34.43 -25.28
C THR A 288 1.09 35.86 -24.78
N SER A 289 0.34 36.80 -25.33
CA SER A 289 0.45 38.24 -25.05
C SER A 289 -0.24 38.70 -23.77
N PHE A 290 -0.76 37.79 -22.93
CA PHE A 290 -1.51 38.15 -21.71
C PHE A 290 -1.17 37.28 -20.49
N GLY A 291 -0.78 37.94 -19.39
CA GLY A 291 -0.72 37.38 -18.04
C GLY A 291 0.41 36.37 -17.77
N SER A 292 0.53 35.93 -16.51
CA SER A 292 1.55 34.96 -16.07
C SER A 292 1.31 33.51 -16.54
N MET A 293 0.33 33.28 -17.43
CA MET A 293 -0.03 31.95 -17.91
C MET A 293 0.85 31.56 -19.11
N LYS A 294 1.67 30.52 -18.91
CA LYS A 294 2.63 30.04 -19.90
C LYS A 294 1.98 29.17 -20.97
N TYR A 295 0.90 28.48 -20.64
CA TYR A 295 0.21 27.57 -21.54
C TYR A 295 -1.23 28.06 -21.80
N SER A 296 -1.43 28.70 -22.95
CA SER A 296 -2.72 29.03 -23.58
C SER A 296 -2.47 29.00 -25.10
N TRP A 297 -3.10 28.10 -25.86
CA TRP A 297 -2.58 27.69 -27.19
C TRP A 297 -3.62 27.52 -28.29
N ILE A 298 -3.17 27.63 -29.55
CA ILE A 298 -3.89 27.34 -30.82
C ILE A 298 -2.90 26.73 -31.82
N THR A 299 -3.11 25.54 -32.41
CA THR A 299 -2.75 25.24 -33.83
C THR A 299 -3.32 23.93 -34.45
N LYS A 300 -3.17 23.87 -35.80
CA LYS A 300 -3.91 23.23 -36.91
C LYS A 300 -3.65 21.73 -37.16
N LEU A 301 -4.58 21.09 -37.88
CA LEU A 301 -4.72 19.63 -38.12
C LEU A 301 -3.54 18.91 -38.82
N ASP A 302 -3.40 17.62 -38.46
CA ASP A 302 -2.77 16.57 -39.30
C ASP A 302 -3.65 15.28 -39.28
N GLU A 303 -3.63 14.51 -40.37
CA GLU A 303 -4.70 13.58 -40.80
C GLU A 303 -4.56 12.10 -40.37
N ASP A 304 -3.47 11.69 -39.72
CA ASP A 304 -3.21 10.25 -39.56
C ASP A 304 -3.79 9.63 -38.27
N LYS A 305 -5.07 9.29 -38.34
CA LYS A 305 -5.75 8.37 -37.40
C LYS A 305 -5.20 6.95 -37.54
N LYS A 306 -4.34 6.50 -36.63
CA LYS A 306 -4.20 5.06 -36.29
C LYS A 306 -3.42 4.78 -34.99
N GLY A 307 -4.00 3.94 -34.14
CA GLY A 307 -3.31 3.22 -33.06
C GLY A 307 -3.61 1.73 -33.10
N ARG A 308 -2.59 0.89 -32.89
CA ARG A 308 -2.65 -0.58 -32.67
C ARG A 308 -2.15 -0.91 -31.26
N LEU A 309 -2.62 -2.01 -30.65
CA LEU A 309 -2.10 -2.53 -29.37
C LEU A 309 -1.82 -4.04 -29.40
N LEU A 310 -0.69 -4.41 -28.79
CA LEU A 310 -0.10 -5.75 -28.64
C LEU A 310 -0.40 -6.32 -27.23
N LEU A 311 -0.70 -7.61 -27.18
CA LEU A 311 -1.00 -8.36 -25.94
C LEU A 311 0.29 -8.87 -25.28
N ARG A 312 0.47 -8.68 -23.96
CA ARG A 312 1.52 -9.34 -23.15
C ARG A 312 0.91 -9.98 -21.90
N SER A 313 1.32 -11.23 -21.64
CA SER A 313 0.69 -12.20 -20.74
C SER A 313 1.57 -12.45 -19.49
N THR A 314 1.10 -12.03 -18.31
CA THR A 314 1.74 -12.37 -17.02
C THR A 314 0.77 -12.66 -15.88
N TYR A 315 -0.54 -12.45 -16.03
CA TYR A 315 -1.49 -12.51 -14.90
C TYR A 315 -2.24 -13.84 -14.71
N LEU A 316 -2.04 -14.83 -15.59
CA LEU A 316 -2.78 -16.10 -15.51
C LEU A 316 -2.36 -16.99 -14.32
N LEU A 317 -1.13 -16.82 -13.79
CA LEU A 317 -0.55 -17.73 -12.79
C LEU A 317 -1.17 -17.62 -11.39
N PHE A 318 -1.60 -16.43 -11.00
CA PHE A 318 -2.04 -16.14 -9.61
C PHE A 318 -3.49 -16.57 -9.36
N SER A 319 -4.33 -16.51 -10.40
CA SER A 319 -5.73 -16.96 -10.34
C SER A 319 -5.86 -18.49 -10.31
N LEU A 320 -4.92 -19.21 -10.96
CA LEU A 320 -4.93 -20.68 -11.05
C LEU A 320 -4.48 -21.37 -9.75
N THR A 321 -3.59 -20.75 -8.96
CA THR A 321 -3.12 -21.30 -7.68
C THR A 321 -4.19 -21.23 -6.59
N SER A 322 -5.00 -20.17 -6.58
CA SER A 322 -6.12 -20.02 -5.64
C SER A 322 -7.26 -21.01 -5.92
N ALA A 323 -7.53 -21.32 -7.20
CA ALA A 323 -8.55 -22.30 -7.59
C ALA A 323 -8.20 -23.76 -7.21
N LEU A 324 -6.91 -24.07 -7.02
CA LEU A 324 -6.44 -25.42 -6.72
C LEU A 324 -6.65 -25.88 -5.28
N VAL A 325 -6.69 -24.95 -4.33
CA VAL A 325 -7.01 -25.28 -2.93
C VAL A 325 -8.48 -25.72 -2.81
N TYR A 326 -9.35 -25.29 -3.74
CA TYR A 326 -10.79 -25.56 -3.70
C TYR A 326 -11.24 -26.76 -4.55
N SER A 327 -10.43 -27.28 -5.49
CA SER A 327 -10.88 -28.32 -6.43
C SER A 327 -10.96 -29.74 -5.87
N ASN A 328 -10.39 -30.00 -4.69
CA ASN A 328 -10.52 -31.32 -4.03
C ASN A 328 -11.92 -31.59 -3.45
N ILE A 329 -12.83 -30.60 -3.45
CA ILE A 329 -14.18 -30.72 -2.86
C ILE A 329 -15.28 -30.98 -3.92
N PHE A 330 -15.01 -30.76 -5.22
CA PHE A 330 -16.01 -30.91 -6.28
C PHE A 330 -15.52 -31.85 -7.39
N THR A 331 -15.84 -33.15 -7.30
CA THR A 331 -15.48 -34.10 -8.38
C THR A 331 -16.59 -35.00 -8.92
N SER A 332 -17.86 -34.88 -8.52
CA SER A 332 -18.87 -35.86 -8.96
C SER A 332 -19.87 -35.43 -10.05
N SER A 333 -19.95 -34.17 -10.50
CA SER A 333 -20.84 -33.88 -11.64
C SER A 333 -20.53 -32.58 -12.39
N MET A 334 -19.63 -32.58 -13.38
CA MET A 334 -19.67 -31.59 -14.49
C MET A 334 -19.06 -32.14 -15.80
N SER A 335 -19.80 -31.85 -16.88
CA SER A 335 -19.87 -32.49 -18.21
C SER A 335 -18.71 -32.15 -19.17
N ALA A 336 -18.78 -32.69 -20.39
CA ALA A 336 -17.87 -32.42 -21.52
C ALA A 336 -17.84 -30.94 -21.98
N ASP A 337 -18.77 -30.13 -21.48
CA ASP A 337 -19.04 -28.76 -21.96
C ASP A 337 -17.93 -27.77 -21.62
N SER A 338 -17.06 -28.07 -20.64
CA SER A 338 -15.99 -27.15 -20.23
C SER A 338 -14.92 -26.91 -21.32
N VAL A 339 -14.68 -27.92 -22.16
CA VAL A 339 -13.75 -27.81 -23.29
C VAL A 339 -14.37 -26.95 -24.39
N GLU A 340 -15.66 -27.13 -24.69
CA GLU A 340 -16.38 -26.32 -25.67
C GLU A 340 -16.52 -24.85 -25.22
N ILE A 341 -16.74 -24.60 -23.93
CA ILE A 341 -16.78 -23.25 -23.34
C ILE A 341 -15.43 -22.55 -23.51
N LEU A 342 -14.31 -23.22 -23.18
CA LEU A 342 -12.97 -22.65 -23.36
C LEU A 342 -12.69 -22.33 -24.84
N GLN A 343 -13.04 -23.24 -25.74
CA GLN A 343 -12.86 -23.05 -27.18
C GLN A 343 -13.73 -21.93 -27.75
N SER A 344 -14.99 -21.84 -27.31
CA SER A 344 -15.91 -20.77 -27.68
C SER A 344 -15.45 -19.42 -27.15
N ALA A 345 -15.00 -19.36 -25.90
CA ALA A 345 -14.47 -18.16 -25.28
C ALA A 345 -13.19 -17.65 -25.96
N TYR A 346 -12.29 -18.57 -26.34
CA TYR A 346 -11.09 -18.26 -27.12
C TYR A 346 -11.43 -17.69 -28.49
N LYS A 347 -12.34 -18.33 -29.24
CA LYS A 347 -12.80 -17.83 -30.55
C LYS A 347 -13.49 -16.46 -30.45
N ARG A 348 -14.29 -16.23 -29.41
CA ARG A 348 -15.06 -15.00 -29.17
C ARG A 348 -14.29 -13.91 -28.43
N ARG A 349 -13.01 -14.15 -28.07
CA ARG A 349 -12.14 -13.21 -27.35
C ARG A 349 -12.74 -12.71 -26.02
N LYS A 350 -13.46 -13.58 -25.29
CA LYS A 350 -14.08 -13.25 -24.00
C LYS A 350 -13.17 -13.66 -22.84
N LYS A 351 -12.41 -12.70 -22.30
CA LYS A 351 -11.36 -12.92 -21.28
C LYS A 351 -11.84 -13.70 -20.05
N VAL A 352 -12.94 -13.29 -19.43
CA VAL A 352 -13.43 -13.93 -18.19
C VAL A 352 -13.84 -15.38 -18.40
N LEU A 353 -14.58 -15.66 -19.48
CA LEU A 353 -14.98 -17.03 -19.85
C LEU A 353 -13.78 -17.89 -20.24
N PHE A 354 -12.75 -17.29 -20.84
CA PHE A 354 -11.50 -17.97 -21.16
C PHE A 354 -10.75 -18.38 -19.89
N GLU A 355 -10.62 -17.47 -18.92
CA GLU A 355 -9.96 -17.75 -17.63
C GLU A 355 -10.72 -18.82 -16.82
N GLN A 356 -12.05 -18.74 -16.76
CA GLN A 356 -12.88 -19.78 -16.13
C GLN A 356 -12.76 -21.11 -16.87
N GLY A 357 -12.83 -21.12 -18.20
CA GLY A 357 -12.64 -22.31 -19.02
C GLY A 357 -11.27 -22.97 -18.80
N MET A 358 -10.20 -22.17 -18.63
CA MET A 358 -8.86 -22.68 -18.33
C MET A 358 -8.83 -23.37 -16.96
N ILE A 359 -9.43 -22.77 -15.94
CA ILE A 359 -9.53 -23.39 -14.60
C ILE A 359 -10.26 -24.73 -14.67
N TYR A 360 -11.38 -24.81 -15.41
CA TYR A 360 -12.14 -26.05 -15.52
C TYR A 360 -11.45 -27.14 -16.35
N VAL A 361 -10.69 -26.76 -17.38
CA VAL A 361 -9.95 -27.72 -18.21
C VAL A 361 -8.69 -28.24 -17.52
N LEU A 362 -8.06 -27.42 -16.67
CA LEU A 362 -6.84 -27.76 -15.92
C LEU A 362 -7.10 -28.31 -14.51
N GLY A 363 -8.25 -28.02 -13.92
CA GLY A 363 -8.60 -28.40 -12.54
C GLY A 363 -8.54 -29.89 -12.21
N PRO A 364 -8.91 -30.82 -13.10
CA PRO A 364 -8.74 -32.25 -12.88
C PRO A 364 -7.26 -32.66 -13.04
N PHE A 365 -6.45 -32.45 -12.00
CA PHE A 365 -5.00 -32.71 -12.02
C PHE A 365 -4.61 -34.15 -12.40
N ARG A 366 -5.48 -35.13 -12.10
CA ARG A 366 -5.23 -36.55 -12.44
C ARG A 366 -5.51 -36.91 -13.90
N SER A 367 -6.26 -36.07 -14.63
CA SER A 367 -6.60 -36.28 -16.04
C SER A 367 -7.00 -34.95 -16.67
N PRO A 368 -6.03 -34.06 -16.96
CA PRO A 368 -6.32 -32.75 -17.49
C PRO A 368 -6.95 -32.88 -18.88
N ARG A 369 -8.06 -32.16 -19.12
CA ARG A 369 -8.89 -32.36 -20.33
C ARG A 369 -8.37 -31.61 -21.56
N TYR A 370 -7.21 -30.96 -21.49
CA TYR A 370 -6.68 -30.14 -22.58
C TYR A 370 -6.41 -30.94 -23.87
N HIS A 371 -6.19 -32.25 -23.77
CA HIS A 371 -6.04 -33.14 -24.94
C HIS A 371 -7.29 -33.20 -25.82
N LYS A 372 -8.47 -32.83 -25.29
CA LYS A 372 -9.74 -32.73 -26.02
C LYS A 372 -9.93 -31.40 -26.75
N ILE A 373 -9.02 -30.43 -26.59
CA ILE A 373 -9.07 -29.15 -27.30
C ILE A 373 -8.69 -29.38 -28.76
N THR A 374 -9.64 -29.31 -29.68
CA THR A 374 -9.44 -29.38 -31.15
C THR A 374 -8.53 -28.29 -31.74
N ASP A 375 -8.57 -27.05 -31.23
CA ASP A 375 -7.70 -25.96 -31.67
C ASP A 375 -6.24 -26.16 -31.20
N LYS A 376 -5.31 -26.32 -32.16
CA LYS A 376 -3.90 -26.64 -31.90
C LYS A 376 -3.19 -25.58 -31.03
N ARG A 377 -3.40 -24.29 -31.32
CA ARG A 377 -2.72 -23.19 -30.62
C ARG A 377 -3.25 -23.05 -29.19
N LEU A 378 -4.56 -23.17 -29.02
CA LEU A 378 -5.18 -23.18 -27.70
C LEU A 378 -4.74 -24.39 -26.87
N ARG A 379 -4.59 -25.57 -27.50
CA ARG A 379 -4.08 -26.78 -26.85
C ARG A 379 -2.65 -26.58 -26.34
N GLU A 380 -1.76 -26.01 -27.16
CA GLU A 380 -0.37 -25.70 -26.77
C GLU A 380 -0.29 -24.70 -25.61
N VAL A 381 -1.09 -23.63 -25.64
CA VAL A 381 -1.17 -22.65 -24.54
C VAL A 381 -1.70 -23.29 -23.26
N THR A 382 -2.74 -24.13 -23.37
CA THR A 382 -3.33 -24.82 -22.21
C THR A 382 -2.35 -25.82 -21.61
N HIS A 383 -1.58 -26.52 -22.43
CA HIS A 383 -0.53 -27.45 -22.00
C HIS A 383 0.63 -26.74 -21.28
N ALA A 384 1.10 -25.60 -21.81
CA ALA A 384 2.15 -24.81 -21.16
C ALA A 384 1.72 -24.29 -19.76
N GLN A 385 0.44 -23.88 -19.64
CA GLN A 385 -0.13 -23.46 -18.36
C GLN A 385 -0.27 -24.64 -17.37
N TYR A 386 -0.65 -25.83 -17.85
CA TYR A 386 -0.67 -27.05 -17.03
C TYR A 386 0.71 -27.37 -16.43
N ASN A 387 1.78 -27.35 -17.24
CA ASN A 387 3.13 -27.63 -16.76
C ASN A 387 3.61 -26.61 -15.74
N THR A 388 3.29 -25.33 -15.95
CA THR A 388 3.62 -24.27 -14.98
C THR A 388 2.91 -24.48 -13.65
N LEU A 389 1.65 -24.90 -13.70
CA LEU A 389 0.83 -25.20 -12.54
C LEU A 389 1.33 -26.43 -11.78
N LEU A 390 1.80 -27.46 -12.49
CA LEU A 390 2.40 -28.66 -11.92
C LEU A 390 3.68 -28.33 -11.13
N VAL A 391 4.58 -27.52 -11.72
CA VAL A 391 5.82 -27.07 -11.05
C VAL A 391 5.51 -26.26 -9.79
N ALA A 392 4.54 -25.34 -9.85
CA ALA A 392 4.12 -24.56 -8.69
C ALA A 392 3.54 -25.44 -7.57
N THR A 393 2.75 -26.45 -7.92
CA THR A 393 2.15 -27.39 -6.95
C THR A 393 3.22 -28.26 -6.28
N MET A 394 4.19 -28.76 -7.05
CA MET A 394 5.33 -29.54 -6.51
C MET A 394 6.18 -28.69 -5.55
N ARG A 395 6.37 -27.40 -5.84
CA ARG A 395 7.09 -26.47 -4.95
C ARG A 395 6.38 -26.28 -3.61
N VAL A 396 5.06 -26.07 -3.63
CA VAL A 396 4.24 -25.95 -2.40
C VAL A 396 4.24 -27.26 -1.59
N GLN A 397 4.21 -28.41 -2.26
CA GLN A 397 4.31 -29.71 -1.58
C GLN A 397 5.68 -29.91 -0.91
N LEU A 398 6.77 -29.46 -1.53
CA LEU A 398 8.11 -29.48 -0.92
C LEU A 398 8.20 -28.54 0.28
N GLU A 399 7.67 -27.32 0.18
CA GLU A 399 7.63 -26.35 1.29
C GLU A 399 6.78 -26.85 2.46
N LEU A 400 5.64 -27.50 2.19
CA LEU A 400 4.82 -28.16 3.22
C LEU A 400 5.54 -29.36 3.86
N TYR A 401 6.30 -30.11 3.08
CA TYR A 401 7.09 -31.24 3.59
C TYR A 401 8.21 -30.77 4.51
N ASP A 402 8.91 -29.68 4.15
CA ASP A 402 9.92 -29.04 5.00
C ASP A 402 9.31 -28.46 6.28
N LEU A 403 8.13 -27.84 6.18
CA LEU A 403 7.39 -27.32 7.32
C LEU A 403 6.99 -28.46 8.26
N CYS A 404 6.48 -29.58 7.73
CA CYS A 404 6.13 -30.75 8.52
C CYS A 404 7.37 -31.39 9.15
N ALA A 405 8.47 -31.53 8.41
CA ALA A 405 9.73 -32.09 8.91
C ALA A 405 10.33 -31.23 10.05
N SER A 406 10.23 -29.89 9.95
CA SER A 406 10.64 -28.97 11.01
C SER A 406 9.76 -29.10 12.27
N TYR A 407 8.47 -29.38 12.09
CA TYR A 407 7.52 -29.55 13.19
C TYR A 407 7.72 -30.89 13.93
N THR A 408 8.06 -31.96 13.23
CA THR A 408 8.37 -33.26 13.84
C THR A 408 9.72 -33.26 14.58
N TYR A 409 10.64 -32.37 14.21
CA TYR A 409 11.93 -32.23 14.90
C TYR A 409 11.78 -31.52 16.26
N ASN A 410 10.81 -30.61 16.38
CA ASN A 410 10.58 -29.81 17.60
C ASN A 410 9.66 -30.48 18.64
N THR A 411 8.95 -31.56 18.31
CA THR A 411 8.00 -32.22 19.23
C THR A 411 8.53 -33.50 19.91
N ARG A 412 9.85 -33.76 19.87
CA ARG A 412 10.47 -34.95 20.47
C ARG A 412 10.45 -35.03 22.01
N GLY A 413 9.76 -34.12 22.70
CA GLY A 413 9.62 -34.09 24.17
C GLY A 413 8.28 -34.57 24.74
N SER A 414 7.25 -34.88 23.93
CA SER A 414 5.92 -35.25 24.47
C SER A 414 5.36 -36.53 23.84
N ASN A 415 5.05 -37.51 24.67
CA ASN A 415 4.45 -38.80 24.31
C ASN A 415 2.97 -38.68 23.87
N THR A 416 2.71 -37.99 22.77
CA THR A 416 1.37 -37.95 22.15
C THR A 416 1.47 -38.40 20.69
N ARG A 417 1.08 -39.64 20.42
CA ARG A 417 0.96 -40.18 19.05
C ARG A 417 -0.26 -39.55 18.37
N MET A 418 -0.04 -38.54 17.53
CA MET A 418 -1.05 -38.09 16.57
C MET A 418 -0.88 -38.91 15.28
N ALA A 419 -1.77 -39.86 15.04
CA ALA A 419 -1.77 -40.66 13.81
C ALA A 419 -2.50 -39.91 12.69
N ILE A 420 -1.76 -39.21 11.82
CA ILE A 420 -2.31 -38.72 10.55
C ILE A 420 -2.27 -39.88 9.56
N LYS A 421 -3.44 -40.46 9.26
CA LYS A 421 -3.58 -41.53 8.26
C LYS A 421 -3.52 -40.91 6.86
N VAL A 422 -2.31 -40.66 6.36
CA VAL A 422 -2.10 -40.39 4.93
C VAL A 422 -2.13 -41.74 4.20
N SER A 423 -3.05 -41.90 3.25
CA SER A 423 -3.17 -43.10 2.43
C SER A 423 -1.90 -43.29 1.57
N ARG A 424 -1.03 -44.18 2.05
CA ARG A 424 0.14 -44.84 1.42
C ARG A 424 1.12 -43.94 0.63
N PRO A 425 2.28 -43.63 1.22
CA PRO A 425 3.53 -43.47 0.48
C PRO A 425 4.45 -44.68 0.66
N VAL A 426 5.29 -44.91 -0.35
CA VAL A 426 6.36 -45.91 -0.40
C VAL A 426 7.29 -45.76 0.81
N ILE A 427 7.51 -46.85 1.53
CA ILE A 427 8.41 -46.92 2.67
C ILE A 427 9.85 -46.99 2.14
N ILE A 428 10.65 -45.95 2.39
CA ILE A 428 12.12 -46.02 2.26
C ILE A 428 12.69 -46.11 3.68
N THR A 429 13.28 -47.25 4.01
CA THR A 429 13.92 -47.49 5.31
C THR A 429 15.36 -46.99 5.25
N LEU A 430 15.75 -46.04 6.10
CA LEU A 430 17.14 -45.61 6.28
C LEU A 430 17.72 -46.24 7.56
N GLN A 431 18.80 -47.01 7.43
CA GLN A 431 19.60 -47.52 8.54
C GLN A 431 20.43 -46.39 9.18
N LYS A 432 20.58 -46.49 10.49
CA LYS A 432 21.17 -45.50 11.40
C LYS A 432 22.66 -45.77 11.56
N GLU A 433 23.52 -44.83 11.18
CA GLU A 433 24.89 -44.76 11.68
C GLU A 433 25.05 -43.54 12.60
N SER A 434 25.64 -43.79 13.75
CA SER A 434 25.83 -42.89 14.88
C SER A 434 27.01 -41.96 14.65
N ILE A 435 26.81 -40.64 14.78
CA ILE A 435 27.87 -39.65 14.94
C ILE A 435 27.59 -38.86 16.22
N SER A 436 28.62 -38.75 17.07
CA SER A 436 28.62 -38.12 18.39
C SER A 436 28.47 -36.61 18.31
N GLN A 437 27.75 -36.06 19.29
CA GLN A 437 27.72 -34.63 19.58
C GLN A 437 29.06 -34.20 20.18
N ASP A 438 29.65 -33.13 19.64
CA ASP A 438 30.22 -32.04 20.44
C ASP A 438 30.60 -30.85 19.54
N SER A 439 30.26 -29.65 20.03
CA SER A 439 30.54 -28.29 19.53
C SER A 439 29.75 -27.76 18.33
N VAL A 440 29.08 -26.62 18.52
CA VAL A 440 29.35 -25.31 17.88
C VAL A 440 28.11 -24.40 17.97
N GLY A 441 28.32 -23.20 18.51
CA GLY A 441 27.38 -22.08 18.45
C GLY A 441 27.45 -21.34 17.11
N GLU A 442 26.32 -20.72 16.76
CA GLU A 442 26.14 -19.62 15.81
C GLU A 442 27.09 -19.52 14.60
N THR A 443 26.68 -20.14 13.48
CA THR A 443 26.69 -19.58 12.11
C THR A 443 26.06 -20.60 11.16
N LEU A 444 25.18 -20.16 10.24
CA LEU A 444 24.59 -21.05 9.21
C LEU A 444 25.69 -21.58 8.28
N ASP A 445 26.02 -22.87 8.39
CA ASP A 445 27.13 -23.52 7.69
C ASP A 445 26.70 -24.28 6.42
N ARG A 446 27.69 -24.42 5.51
CA ARG A 446 27.86 -25.20 4.27
C ARG A 446 27.14 -26.55 4.21
N ASN A 447 26.77 -27.14 5.34
CA ASN A 447 26.05 -28.40 5.47
C ASN A 447 24.64 -28.39 4.85
N ASP A 448 23.93 -27.26 4.82
CA ASP A 448 22.59 -27.22 4.22
C ASP A 448 22.62 -27.23 2.69
N LYS A 449 23.73 -26.76 2.08
CA LYS A 449 23.97 -26.89 0.62
C LYS A 449 24.20 -28.34 0.21
N VAL A 450 24.89 -29.11 1.05
CA VAL A 450 25.13 -30.55 0.81
C VAL A 450 23.84 -31.35 0.93
N LYS A 451 22.97 -31.02 1.90
CA LYS A 451 21.65 -31.64 2.05
C LYS A 451 20.74 -31.36 0.85
N LEU A 452 20.73 -30.12 0.36
CA LEU A 452 19.93 -29.74 -0.80
C LEU A 452 20.36 -30.51 -2.06
N VAL A 453 21.67 -30.59 -2.33
CA VAL A 453 22.23 -31.34 -3.47
C VAL A 453 21.93 -32.84 -3.35
N PHE A 454 21.99 -33.41 -2.13
CA PHE A 454 21.68 -34.81 -1.89
C PHE A 454 20.19 -35.12 -2.11
N TYR A 455 19.30 -34.21 -1.70
CA TYR A 455 17.85 -34.34 -1.89
C TYR A 455 17.45 -34.27 -3.36
N TYR A 456 18.03 -33.32 -4.12
CA TYR A 456 17.77 -33.21 -5.56
C TYR A 456 18.33 -34.40 -6.36
N ARG A 457 19.47 -34.98 -5.95
CA ARG A 457 20.01 -36.19 -6.57
C ARG A 457 19.05 -37.38 -6.44
N LYS A 458 18.48 -37.57 -5.24
CA LYS A 458 17.49 -38.62 -4.96
C LYS A 458 16.19 -38.44 -5.75
N ILE A 459 15.76 -37.20 -5.97
CA ILE A 459 14.59 -36.91 -6.82
C ILE A 459 14.90 -37.25 -8.29
N MET A 460 16.08 -36.85 -8.80
CA MET A 460 16.48 -37.17 -10.18
C MET A 460 16.62 -38.67 -10.43
N GLU A 461 17.09 -39.45 -9.45
CA GLU A 461 17.17 -40.91 -9.52
C GLU A 461 15.79 -41.60 -9.59
N SER A 462 14.70 -40.88 -9.29
CA SER A 462 13.33 -41.41 -9.30
C SER A 462 12.49 -41.00 -10.52
N CYS A 463 13.02 -40.16 -11.41
CA CYS A 463 12.34 -39.67 -12.61
C CYS A 463 12.83 -40.37 -13.88
N ASP A 464 11.99 -40.42 -14.92
CA ASP A 464 12.40 -40.94 -16.23
C ASP A 464 13.41 -40.00 -16.95
N GLU A 465 14.10 -40.49 -17.98
CA GLU A 465 15.17 -39.73 -18.65
C GLU A 465 14.71 -38.41 -19.26
N LYS A 466 13.42 -38.30 -19.62
CA LYS A 466 12.86 -37.09 -20.22
C LYS A 466 12.62 -36.02 -19.14
N ASP A 467 12.03 -36.42 -18.02
CA ASP A 467 11.79 -35.55 -16.87
C ASP A 467 13.12 -35.10 -16.21
N GLN A 468 14.17 -35.92 -16.26
CA GLN A 468 15.50 -35.56 -15.77
C GLN A 468 16.15 -34.41 -16.56
N ALA A 469 15.89 -34.29 -17.87
CA ALA A 469 16.43 -33.20 -18.68
C ALA A 469 15.78 -31.86 -18.32
N ASP A 470 14.46 -31.85 -18.16
CA ASP A 470 13.68 -30.66 -17.79
C ASP A 470 13.98 -30.22 -16.35
N LEU A 471 14.16 -31.17 -15.42
CA LEU A 471 14.55 -30.87 -14.04
C LEU A 471 15.98 -30.30 -13.92
N LYS A 472 16.92 -30.73 -14.78
CA LYS A 472 18.28 -30.16 -14.82
C LYS A 472 18.26 -28.70 -15.26
N GLU A 473 17.43 -28.34 -16.23
CA GLU A 473 17.30 -26.95 -16.71
C GLU A 473 16.70 -26.04 -15.62
N ILE A 474 15.68 -26.53 -14.90
CA ILE A 474 15.06 -25.81 -13.77
C ILE A 474 16.06 -25.59 -12.62
N LEU A 475 16.89 -26.59 -12.30
CA LEU A 475 17.89 -26.50 -11.23
C LEU A 475 18.96 -25.43 -11.53
N VAL A 476 19.36 -25.29 -12.80
CA VAL A 476 20.30 -24.25 -13.24
C VAL A 476 19.70 -22.85 -13.05
N VAL A 477 18.40 -22.67 -13.28
CA VAL A 477 17.72 -21.36 -13.09
C VAL A 477 17.60 -21.00 -11.61
N VAL A 478 17.25 -21.95 -10.74
CA VAL A 478 17.12 -21.72 -9.30
C VAL A 478 18.47 -21.37 -8.67
N LEU A 479 19.52 -22.15 -8.97
CA LEU A 479 20.86 -21.90 -8.45
C LEU A 479 21.47 -20.58 -8.97
N ARG A 480 21.15 -20.17 -10.20
CA ARG A 480 21.62 -18.91 -10.78
C ARG A 480 20.98 -17.67 -10.12
N ASN A 481 19.71 -17.76 -9.70
CA ASN A 481 19.02 -16.67 -9.02
C ASN A 481 19.51 -16.47 -7.57
N ASP A 482 19.78 -17.55 -6.85
CA ASP A 482 20.30 -17.46 -5.47
C ASP A 482 21.77 -17.01 -5.42
N LEU A 483 22.56 -17.33 -6.46
CA LEU A 483 23.93 -16.83 -6.62
C LEU A 483 23.99 -15.33 -6.94
N GLN A 484 22.98 -14.75 -7.63
CA GLN A 484 22.93 -13.30 -7.89
C GLN A 484 22.67 -12.47 -6.62
N VAL A 485 21.95 -13.01 -5.64
CA VAL A 485 21.74 -12.36 -4.34
C VAL A 485 23.02 -12.34 -3.50
N LEU A 486 23.88 -13.35 -3.65
CA LEU A 486 25.20 -13.42 -2.99
C LEU A 486 26.27 -12.60 -3.71
N HIS A 487 26.20 -12.48 -5.04
CA HIS A 487 27.19 -11.70 -5.81
C HIS A 487 27.16 -10.19 -5.49
N ASN A 488 26.05 -9.68 -4.94
CA ASN A 488 25.96 -8.30 -4.43
C ASN A 488 26.62 -8.08 -3.06
N LYS A 489 26.97 -9.15 -2.31
CA LYS A 489 27.76 -9.04 -1.08
C LYS A 489 29.27 -9.11 -1.33
N ASP A 490 29.70 -9.91 -2.32
CA ASP A 490 31.12 -10.10 -2.61
C ASP A 490 31.71 -9.04 -3.57
N SER A 491 30.87 -8.20 -4.20
CA SER A 491 31.34 -7.11 -5.09
C SER A 491 31.98 -5.92 -4.36
N TYR A 492 31.99 -5.90 -3.02
CA TYR A 492 32.54 -4.80 -2.22
C TYR A 492 33.88 -5.11 -1.52
N LEU A 493 34.33 -6.36 -1.47
CA LEU A 493 35.54 -6.78 -0.70
C LEU A 493 36.72 -7.26 -1.57
N GLY A 494 36.79 -6.86 -2.83
CA GLY A 494 37.99 -7.08 -3.65
C GLY A 494 39.16 -6.23 -3.14
N MET A 495 40.08 -6.81 -2.35
CA MET A 495 41.32 -6.15 -1.93
C MET A 495 42.13 -5.73 -3.16
N ALA A 496 42.09 -4.44 -3.49
CA ALA A 496 42.85 -3.83 -4.57
C ALA A 496 44.17 -3.29 -4.02
N SER A 497 45.22 -3.35 -4.85
CA SER A 497 46.55 -2.85 -4.56
C SER A 497 46.53 -1.37 -4.08
N PRO A 498 47.25 -1.01 -3.00
CA PRO A 498 47.27 0.35 -2.47
C PRO A 498 47.94 1.30 -3.48
N GLY A 499 47.14 2.09 -4.20
CA GLY A 499 47.64 3.15 -5.09
C GLY A 499 46.76 3.46 -6.31
N ALA A 500 45.88 2.54 -6.73
CA ALA A 500 44.95 2.83 -7.83
C ALA A 500 43.69 3.53 -7.29
N LYS A 501 43.49 4.82 -7.63
CA LYS A 501 42.22 5.51 -7.39
C LYS A 501 41.10 4.71 -8.06
N ARG A 502 40.20 4.13 -7.27
CA ARG A 502 39.01 3.46 -7.80
C ARG A 502 38.15 4.50 -8.51
N VAL A 503 38.02 4.38 -9.83
CA VAL A 503 37.09 5.19 -10.60
C VAL A 503 35.74 4.49 -10.53
N PHE A 504 34.84 4.99 -9.68
CA PHE A 504 33.48 4.47 -9.62
C PHE A 504 32.69 4.87 -10.85
N LYS A 505 31.90 3.94 -11.38
CA LYS A 505 30.98 4.24 -12.48
C LYS A 505 29.91 5.22 -11.96
N PRO A 506 29.65 6.34 -12.65
CA PRO A 506 28.59 7.25 -12.25
C PRO A 506 27.24 6.55 -12.15
N ILE A 507 26.48 6.83 -11.09
CA ILE A 507 25.12 6.33 -10.88
C ILE A 507 24.15 7.34 -11.48
N THR A 508 23.47 6.94 -12.55
CA THR A 508 22.42 7.77 -13.14
C THR A 508 21.08 7.46 -12.49
N ILE A 509 20.46 8.45 -11.86
CA ILE A 509 19.08 8.36 -11.36
C ILE A 509 18.21 9.12 -12.35
N THR A 510 17.42 8.36 -13.11
CA THR A 510 16.51 8.91 -14.11
C THR A 510 15.12 9.08 -13.51
N THR A 511 14.48 10.18 -13.88
CA THR A 511 13.02 10.33 -13.82
C THR A 511 12.51 10.19 -15.26
N PRO A 512 11.36 9.55 -15.52
CA PRO A 512 10.85 9.36 -16.87
C PRO A 512 10.89 10.65 -17.70
N GLU A 513 11.62 10.63 -18.81
CA GLU A 513 11.81 11.72 -19.79
C GLU A 513 12.57 12.97 -19.31
N MET A 514 13.16 12.93 -18.11
CA MET A 514 14.07 13.98 -17.65
C MET A 514 15.51 13.54 -17.89
N ARG A 515 16.24 14.32 -18.69
CA ARG A 515 17.68 14.09 -18.88
C ARG A 515 18.43 14.56 -17.63
N PRO A 516 19.42 13.79 -17.16
CA PRO A 516 20.33 14.26 -16.12
C PRO A 516 21.07 15.51 -16.63
N ASP A 517 21.00 16.59 -15.86
CA ASP A 517 21.69 17.86 -16.14
C ASP A 517 22.48 18.35 -14.92
N THR A 518 22.53 17.54 -13.86
CA THR A 518 23.20 17.84 -12.61
C THR A 518 24.08 16.67 -12.21
N ARG A 519 25.35 16.95 -11.91
CA ARG A 519 26.29 16.02 -11.30
C ARG A 519 26.46 16.36 -9.83
N LEU A 520 26.15 15.42 -8.95
CA LEU A 520 26.43 15.49 -7.52
C LEU A 520 27.50 14.45 -7.19
N ARG A 521 28.69 14.89 -6.81
CA ARG A 521 29.76 14.02 -6.35
C ARG A 521 29.71 13.89 -4.83
N VAL A 522 29.30 12.71 -4.36
CA VAL A 522 29.30 12.37 -2.94
C VAL A 522 30.51 11.48 -2.68
N PHE A 523 31.52 12.05 -2.03
CA PHE A 523 32.87 11.51 -1.95
C PHE A 523 33.39 11.07 -3.34
N ASP A 524 33.74 9.80 -3.51
CA ASP A 524 34.24 9.21 -4.75
C ASP A 524 33.14 8.70 -5.70
N GLN A 525 31.86 8.86 -5.35
CA GLN A 525 30.72 8.45 -6.17
C GLN A 525 30.02 9.63 -6.85
N ASP A 526 30.03 9.63 -8.18
CA ASP A 526 29.26 10.57 -8.99
C ASP A 526 27.80 10.11 -9.15
N PHE A 527 26.86 11.00 -8.88
CA PHE A 527 25.42 10.85 -9.16
C PHE A 527 25.01 11.79 -10.28
N LEU A 528 24.43 11.24 -11.35
CA LEU A 528 23.87 12.01 -12.47
C LEU A 528 22.35 12.08 -12.29
N VAL A 529 21.84 13.27 -11.99
CA VAL A 529 20.45 13.52 -11.58
C VAL A 529 19.84 14.69 -12.35
N SER A 530 18.52 14.86 -12.24
CA SER A 530 17.80 15.94 -12.93
C SER A 530 17.51 17.12 -11.99
N SER A 531 17.99 18.30 -12.34
CA SER A 531 17.81 19.53 -11.56
C SER A 531 16.33 19.87 -11.27
N PRO A 532 15.36 19.69 -12.19
CA PRO A 532 13.99 20.06 -11.87
C PRO A 532 13.34 19.12 -10.85
N ALA A 533 13.73 17.84 -10.81
CA ALA A 533 13.28 16.92 -9.76
C ALA A 533 13.83 17.33 -8.39
N LEU A 534 15.13 17.69 -8.32
CA LEU A 534 15.73 18.24 -7.11
C LEU A 534 15.00 19.51 -6.63
N LYS A 535 14.77 20.48 -7.51
CA LYS A 535 14.10 21.76 -7.18
C LYS A 535 12.65 21.58 -6.75
N MET A 536 11.93 20.64 -7.34
CA MET A 536 10.54 20.39 -6.99
C MET A 536 10.42 19.83 -5.58
N ASN A 537 11.28 18.87 -5.24
CA ASN A 537 11.13 18.03 -4.05
C ASN A 537 12.11 18.38 -2.92
N SER A 538 12.90 19.45 -3.06
CA SER A 538 13.79 19.97 -2.02
C SER A 538 13.87 21.49 -2.09
N ALA A 539 13.46 22.15 -1.00
CA ALA A 539 13.57 23.60 -0.88
C ALA A 539 15.04 24.07 -0.89
N PHE A 540 15.96 23.25 -0.38
CA PHE A 540 17.40 23.50 -0.46
C PHE A 540 17.83 23.59 -1.92
N PHE A 541 17.60 22.55 -2.72
CA PHE A 541 18.05 22.55 -4.12
C PHE A 541 17.34 23.62 -4.94
N ARG A 542 16.09 23.95 -4.63
CA ARG A 542 15.40 25.09 -5.24
C ARG A 542 16.15 26.40 -5.01
N ALA A 543 16.41 26.75 -3.74
CA ALA A 543 17.11 27.99 -3.40
C ALA A 543 18.53 28.05 -3.98
N PHE A 544 19.26 26.92 -3.95
CA PHE A 544 20.65 26.88 -4.34
C PHE A 544 20.89 26.78 -5.84
N LEU A 545 20.06 26.02 -6.58
CA LEU A 545 20.22 25.85 -8.03
C LEU A 545 19.60 27.01 -8.83
N ASP A 546 18.68 27.77 -8.24
CA ASP A 546 18.09 28.98 -8.85
C ASP A 546 18.84 30.27 -8.46
N SER A 547 19.89 30.18 -7.63
CA SER A 547 20.72 31.34 -7.29
C SER A 547 21.40 31.92 -8.55
N PRO A 548 21.28 33.23 -8.80
CA PRO A 548 21.85 33.88 -9.99
C PRO A 548 23.38 33.73 -10.06
N ASP A 549 24.04 33.66 -8.90
CA ASP A 549 25.49 33.48 -8.79
C ASP A 549 25.97 32.11 -9.32
N LYS A 550 25.06 31.13 -9.39
CA LYS A 550 25.34 29.76 -9.84
C LYS A 550 24.90 29.48 -11.28
N ALA A 551 23.92 30.22 -11.80
CA ALA A 551 23.39 30.01 -13.15
C ALA A 551 24.42 30.26 -14.26
N ASN A 552 25.42 31.13 -14.03
CA ASN A 552 26.41 31.54 -15.04
C ASN A 552 27.75 30.79 -14.96
N LYS A 553 27.91 29.83 -14.05
CA LYS A 553 29.20 29.15 -13.80
C LYS A 553 29.30 27.74 -14.43
N ALA A 554 28.37 27.35 -15.29
CA ALA A 554 28.40 26.04 -15.94
C ALA A 554 29.71 25.86 -16.76
N PRO A 555 30.40 24.72 -16.69
CA PRO A 555 31.57 24.46 -17.52
C PRO A 555 31.20 24.55 -18.99
N THR A 556 31.91 25.37 -19.77
CA THR A 556 31.56 25.76 -21.14
C THR A 556 31.43 24.60 -22.14
N ASN A 557 31.85 23.38 -21.76
CA ASN A 557 31.87 22.19 -22.61
C ASN A 557 31.16 20.95 -22.01
N SER A 558 30.46 21.06 -20.88
CA SER A 558 29.76 19.90 -20.29
C SER A 558 28.25 19.97 -20.50
N GLN A 559 27.61 18.84 -20.84
CA GLN A 559 26.14 18.72 -20.85
C GLN A 559 25.50 18.94 -19.46
N MET A 560 26.32 18.96 -18.40
CA MET A 560 25.90 19.22 -17.03
C MET A 560 25.81 20.74 -16.80
N LYS A 561 24.63 21.21 -16.40
CA LYS A 561 24.40 22.59 -15.97
C LYS A 561 24.98 22.86 -14.59
N TYR A 562 24.91 21.85 -13.72
CA TYR A 562 25.33 21.97 -12.34
C TYR A 562 26.32 20.87 -11.99
N SER A 563 27.41 21.23 -11.32
CA SER A 563 28.38 20.29 -10.75
C SER A 563 28.66 20.65 -9.30
N TRP A 564 28.38 19.71 -8.41
CA TRP A 564 28.55 19.84 -6.97
C TRP A 564 29.41 18.69 -6.45
N THR A 565 30.20 18.96 -5.43
CA THR A 565 31.07 17.96 -4.80
C THR A 565 30.98 18.05 -3.29
N THR A 566 31.40 16.99 -2.63
CA THR A 566 31.43 16.91 -1.16
C THR A 566 32.46 17.85 -0.59
N LYS A 567 32.09 18.52 0.50
CA LYS A 567 32.98 19.23 1.40
C LYS A 567 32.77 18.66 2.80
N VAL A 568 33.83 18.14 3.39
CA VAL A 568 33.81 17.65 4.78
C VAL A 568 33.77 18.87 5.71
N ASP A 569 32.90 18.81 6.71
CA ASP A 569 32.75 19.89 7.69
C ASP A 569 33.95 19.94 8.66
N ALA A 570 34.11 21.05 9.37
CA ALA A 570 35.25 21.25 10.28
C ALA A 570 35.33 20.21 11.42
N ASN A 571 34.20 19.60 11.78
CA ASN A 571 34.12 18.54 12.78
C ASN A 571 34.53 17.16 12.26
N LYS A 572 34.86 17.02 10.96
CA LYS A 572 35.27 15.76 10.29
C LYS A 572 34.23 14.64 10.25
N THR A 573 33.13 14.77 10.98
CA THR A 573 32.03 13.80 11.03
C THR A 573 30.86 14.22 10.13
N GLY A 574 30.75 15.51 9.80
CA GLY A 574 29.74 16.06 8.90
C GLY A 574 30.28 16.26 7.49
N TRP A 575 29.38 16.32 6.52
CA TRP A 575 29.71 16.66 5.14
C TRP A 575 28.53 17.37 4.47
N THR A 576 28.84 18.21 3.48
CA THR A 576 27.85 19.00 2.73
C THR A 576 28.20 19.06 1.25
N LEU A 577 27.20 19.32 0.39
CA LEU A 577 27.44 19.58 -1.03
C LEU A 577 27.77 21.04 -1.27
N VAL A 578 28.86 21.30 -2.00
CA VAL A 578 29.27 22.64 -2.47
C VAL A 578 29.45 22.67 -3.99
N CYS A 579 29.31 23.84 -4.60
CA CYS A 579 29.50 23.96 -6.04
C CYS A 579 30.99 23.79 -6.37
N GLU A 580 31.29 22.96 -7.36
CA GLU A 580 32.68 22.65 -7.76
C GLU A 580 33.46 23.92 -8.18
N THR A 581 32.76 24.93 -8.69
CA THR A 581 33.38 26.19 -9.13
C THR A 581 33.77 27.15 -8.00
N ASP A 582 33.24 26.94 -6.79
CA ASP A 582 33.56 27.75 -5.61
C ASP A 582 34.85 27.26 -4.93
N LEU A 583 35.41 26.14 -5.37
CA LEU A 583 36.58 25.46 -4.78
C LEU A 583 37.91 25.90 -5.41
N LYS A 584 37.94 27.07 -6.05
CA LYS A 584 39.09 27.54 -6.83
C LYS A 584 40.31 27.96 -6.00
N SER A 585 40.23 28.00 -4.67
CA SER A 585 41.43 28.23 -3.85
C SER A 585 42.20 26.92 -3.66
N PRO A 586 43.47 26.82 -4.10
CA PRO A 586 44.30 25.64 -3.86
C PRO A 586 44.48 25.32 -2.37
N ASP A 587 44.25 26.30 -1.49
CA ASP A 587 44.32 26.14 -0.03
C ASP A 587 43.03 25.58 0.60
N SER A 588 41.92 25.46 -0.15
CA SER A 588 40.74 24.74 0.32
C SER A 588 40.89 23.27 -0.04
N GLU A 589 41.80 22.57 0.64
CA GLU A 589 41.95 21.13 0.46
C GLU A 589 40.61 20.44 0.76
N LEU A 590 39.94 20.00 -0.30
CA LEU A 590 38.82 19.04 -0.30
C LEU A 590 39.34 17.66 0.07
N ASP A 591 40.13 17.57 1.14
CA ASP A 591 40.68 16.30 1.51
C ASP A 591 39.60 15.48 2.21
N GLU A 592 38.82 14.77 1.38
CA GLU A 592 37.85 13.78 1.80
C GLU A 592 38.49 12.70 2.69
N SER A 593 39.84 12.59 2.74
CA SER A 593 40.53 11.68 3.66
C SER A 593 40.31 12.04 5.13
N PHE A 594 39.93 13.30 5.43
CA PHE A 594 39.62 13.72 6.79
C PHE A 594 38.25 13.27 7.29
N PHE A 595 37.38 12.71 6.44
CA PHE A 595 36.08 12.22 6.90
C PHE A 595 36.26 11.00 7.81
N GLU A 596 35.86 11.12 9.06
CA GLU A 596 36.01 10.06 10.09
C GLU A 596 34.90 9.00 10.00
N GLY A 597 33.83 9.27 9.25
CA GLY A 597 32.71 8.35 9.05
C GLY A 597 32.90 7.33 7.92
N SER A 598 31.92 6.45 7.73
CA SER A 598 31.91 5.50 6.62
C SER A 598 31.40 6.15 5.33
N LYS A 599 32.31 6.44 4.39
CA LYS A 599 31.95 7.02 3.08
C LYS A 599 30.91 6.17 2.34
N ASP A 600 31.10 4.85 2.33
CA ASP A 600 30.18 3.92 1.66
C ASP A 600 28.77 3.98 2.26
N TRP A 601 28.66 4.14 3.58
CA TRP A 601 27.37 4.31 4.27
C TRP A 601 26.68 5.62 3.87
N GLU A 602 27.41 6.72 3.84
CA GLU A 602 26.91 8.03 3.43
C GLU A 602 26.48 8.05 1.96
N ILE A 603 27.27 7.44 1.07
CA ILE A 603 26.94 7.28 -0.35
C ILE A 603 25.64 6.46 -0.50
N ALA A 604 25.51 5.36 0.24
CA ALA A 604 24.34 4.48 0.17
C ALA A 604 23.07 5.15 0.70
N THR A 605 23.15 5.85 1.83
CA THR A 605 22.02 6.59 2.44
C THR A 605 21.61 7.79 1.58
N PHE A 606 22.57 8.58 1.10
CA PHE A 606 22.30 9.70 0.21
C PHE A 606 21.69 9.26 -1.12
N ARG A 607 22.11 8.10 -1.66
CA ARG A 607 21.47 7.49 -2.83
C ARG A 607 19.98 7.22 -2.59
N ILE A 608 19.60 6.71 -1.42
CA ILE A 608 18.19 6.46 -1.08
C ILE A 608 17.42 7.78 -1.03
N LEU A 609 17.99 8.84 -0.45
CA LEU A 609 17.38 10.17 -0.49
C LEU A 609 17.17 10.66 -1.92
N LEU A 610 18.17 10.51 -2.80
CA LEU A 610 18.03 10.91 -4.20
C LEU A 610 16.96 10.09 -4.93
N LEU A 611 16.84 8.79 -4.66
CA LEU A 611 15.75 7.97 -5.20
C LEU A 611 14.39 8.51 -4.75
N ALA A 612 14.24 8.86 -3.46
CA ALA A 612 13.01 9.44 -2.94
C ALA A 612 12.69 10.80 -3.60
N ILE A 613 13.67 11.70 -3.73
CA ILE A 613 13.53 12.99 -4.42
C ILE A 613 13.09 12.82 -5.89
N HIS A 614 13.51 11.74 -6.54
CA HIS A 614 13.11 11.42 -7.92
C HIS A 614 11.83 10.58 -7.99
N LEU A 615 11.15 10.36 -6.86
CA LEU A 615 9.95 9.53 -6.70
C LEU A 615 10.16 8.09 -7.21
N ASN A 616 11.40 7.61 -7.15
CA ASN A 616 11.76 6.25 -7.50
C ASN A 616 11.60 5.34 -6.27
N PRO A 617 11.16 4.08 -6.44
CA PRO A 617 11.10 3.12 -5.34
C PRO A 617 12.46 2.93 -4.67
N PHE A 618 12.45 2.83 -3.35
CA PHE A 618 13.64 2.56 -2.53
C PHE A 618 13.33 1.57 -1.43
N VAL A 619 14.40 1.02 -0.83
CA VAL A 619 14.33 0.07 0.28
C VAL A 619 15.23 0.59 1.38
N VAL A 620 14.69 0.64 2.59
CA VAL A 620 15.44 0.95 3.81
C VAL A 620 15.77 -0.36 4.52
N GLN A 621 17.02 -0.62 4.84
CA GLN A 621 17.47 -1.92 5.34
C GLN A 621 17.43 -2.02 6.87
N SER A 622 17.73 -0.92 7.58
CA SER A 622 17.82 -0.89 9.03
C SER A 622 17.32 0.44 9.64
N PRO A 623 16.99 0.45 10.94
CA PRO A 623 16.71 1.66 11.72
C PRO A 623 17.81 2.72 11.62
N ASP A 624 19.09 2.36 11.75
CA ASP A 624 20.21 3.32 11.65
C ASP A 624 20.30 3.96 10.26
N GLN A 625 20.03 3.19 9.22
CA GLN A 625 19.98 3.70 7.86
C GLN A 625 18.85 4.73 7.71
N LEU A 626 17.67 4.43 8.28
CA LEU A 626 16.54 5.35 8.28
C LEU A 626 16.88 6.66 9.00
N GLN A 627 17.54 6.60 10.16
CA GLN A 627 17.96 7.79 10.88
C GLN A 627 18.89 8.65 10.02
N THR A 628 19.94 8.04 9.46
CA THR A 628 20.92 8.76 8.62
C THR A 628 20.23 9.43 7.41
N ILE A 629 19.33 8.71 6.72
CA ILE A 629 18.58 9.29 5.59
C ILE A 629 17.66 10.43 6.07
N THR A 630 17.08 10.31 7.26
CA THR A 630 16.23 11.36 7.85
C THR A 630 17.03 12.62 8.17
N GLU A 631 18.27 12.49 8.64
CA GLU A 631 19.19 13.60 8.85
C GLU A 631 19.57 14.28 7.53
N HIS A 632 19.89 13.50 6.48
CA HIS A 632 20.09 14.03 5.13
C HIS A 632 18.84 14.73 4.60
N ALA A 633 17.67 14.13 4.76
CA ALA A 633 16.40 14.70 4.30
C ALA A 633 16.09 16.02 5.02
N ASP A 634 16.40 16.15 6.30
CA ASP A 634 16.25 17.41 7.03
C ASP A 634 17.20 18.49 6.52
N TYR A 635 18.49 18.15 6.41
CA TYR A 635 19.52 19.08 5.93
C TYR A 635 19.19 19.60 4.52
N TYR A 636 18.85 18.69 3.60
CA TYR A 636 18.47 19.03 2.23
C TYR A 636 16.99 19.45 2.08
N ARG A 637 16.27 19.71 3.18
CA ARG A 637 14.86 20.17 3.16
C ARG A 637 13.96 19.33 2.24
N ALA A 638 14.06 18.02 2.40
CA ALA A 638 13.42 16.97 1.62
C ALA A 638 12.65 15.96 2.51
N LEU A 639 12.37 16.32 3.78
CA LEU A 639 11.57 15.48 4.69
C LEU A 639 10.20 15.10 4.10
N PRO A 640 9.41 16.02 3.49
CA PRO A 640 8.10 15.66 2.95
C PRO A 640 8.16 14.62 1.83
N VAL A 641 9.09 14.78 0.87
CA VAL A 641 9.24 13.83 -0.24
C VAL A 641 9.81 12.49 0.22
N PHE A 642 10.69 12.48 1.21
CA PHE A 642 11.20 11.22 1.75
C PHE A 642 10.12 10.47 2.54
N SER A 643 9.41 11.17 3.43
CA SER A 643 8.29 10.63 4.21
C SER A 643 7.18 10.06 3.32
N LEU A 644 6.96 10.67 2.15
CA LEU A 644 6.00 10.21 1.15
C LEU A 644 6.25 8.74 0.73
N GLY A 645 7.45 8.44 0.26
CA GLY A 645 7.79 7.10 -0.23
C GLY A 645 8.05 6.10 0.90
N LEU A 646 8.27 6.60 2.12
CA LEU A 646 8.77 5.80 3.23
C LEU A 646 7.81 4.69 3.63
N THR A 647 6.50 4.96 3.76
CA THR A 647 5.54 3.92 4.18
C THR A 647 5.58 2.72 3.25
N SER A 648 5.56 2.93 1.94
CA SER A 648 5.66 1.84 0.96
C SER A 648 7.02 1.15 1.01
N ALA A 649 8.10 1.90 1.19
CA ALA A 649 9.45 1.36 1.33
C ALA A 649 9.61 0.44 2.56
N LEU A 650 9.00 0.82 3.69
CA LEU A 650 9.02 0.03 4.93
C LEU A 650 8.19 -1.25 4.81
N HIS A 651 7.00 -1.19 4.17
CA HIS A 651 6.20 -2.39 3.92
C HIS A 651 6.90 -3.39 2.99
N GLY A 652 7.65 -2.88 2.00
CA GLY A 652 8.45 -3.72 1.10
C GLY A 652 9.73 -4.27 1.73
N SER A 653 10.18 -3.71 2.86
CA SER A 653 11.44 -4.08 3.51
C SER A 653 11.24 -5.10 4.63
N GLY A 654 11.22 -6.38 4.24
CA GLY A 654 11.26 -7.48 5.21
C GLY A 654 12.50 -7.45 6.11
N GLN A 655 13.59 -6.80 5.69
CA GLN A 655 14.78 -6.60 6.53
C GLN A 655 14.55 -5.54 7.60
N PHE A 656 13.99 -4.38 7.23
CA PHE A 656 13.68 -3.33 8.21
C PHE A 656 12.74 -3.85 9.30
N ALA A 657 11.67 -4.55 8.89
CA ALA A 657 10.73 -5.14 9.83
C ALA A 657 11.37 -6.20 10.76
N ARG A 658 12.50 -6.81 10.39
CA ARG A 658 13.23 -7.72 11.31
C ARG A 658 14.02 -6.96 12.36
N TYR A 659 14.68 -5.87 11.96
CA TYR A 659 15.54 -5.07 12.83
C TYR A 659 14.81 -4.00 13.64
N PHE A 660 13.60 -3.61 13.26
CA PHE A 660 12.81 -2.63 14.00
C PHE A 660 12.18 -3.27 15.24
N ASP A 661 12.71 -3.01 16.43
CA ASP A 661 12.30 -3.64 17.68
C ASP A 661 12.27 -2.65 18.86
N GLN A 662 12.19 -3.16 20.09
CA GLN A 662 12.13 -2.34 21.30
C GLN A 662 13.44 -1.58 21.58
N SER A 663 14.59 -2.09 21.13
CA SER A 663 15.90 -1.48 21.42
C SER A 663 16.12 -0.17 20.67
N ASN A 664 15.52 -0.02 19.49
CA ASN A 664 15.61 1.16 18.64
C ASN A 664 14.29 1.95 18.52
N CYS A 665 13.28 1.61 19.32
CA CYS A 665 11.97 2.27 19.25
C CYS A 665 12.03 3.78 19.48
N ILE A 666 12.92 4.27 20.35
CA ILE A 666 13.06 5.70 20.65
C ILE A 666 13.67 6.45 19.47
N GLN A 667 14.76 5.93 18.91
CA GLN A 667 15.39 6.44 17.68
C GLN A 667 14.37 6.50 16.53
N MET A 668 13.57 5.45 16.37
CA MET A 668 12.52 5.38 15.34
C MET A 668 11.36 6.32 15.62
N LEU A 669 11.00 6.54 16.89
CA LEU A 669 9.97 7.48 17.27
C LEU A 669 10.37 8.92 16.96
N GLU A 670 11.64 9.28 17.23
CA GLU A 670 12.21 10.60 16.89
C GLU A 670 12.28 10.81 15.38
N ALA A 671 12.77 9.82 14.63
CA ALA A 671 12.79 9.85 13.16
C ALA A 671 11.37 9.99 12.60
N ALA A 672 10.41 9.22 13.11
CA ALA A 672 9.02 9.28 12.68
C ALA A 672 8.36 10.62 12.98
N TYR A 673 8.65 11.20 14.15
CA TYR A 673 8.17 12.53 14.53
C TYR A 673 8.69 13.59 13.56
N LYS A 674 9.99 13.55 13.23
CA LYS A 674 10.62 14.48 12.29
C LYS A 674 10.10 14.33 10.86
N LEU A 675 9.92 13.08 10.41
CA LEU A 675 9.35 12.75 9.10
C LEU A 675 7.85 12.98 9.03
N ARG A 676 7.18 13.18 10.16
CA ARG A 676 5.70 13.18 10.27
C ARG A 676 5.07 11.93 9.63
N ASN A 677 5.76 10.79 9.72
CA ASN A 677 5.28 9.53 9.15
C ASN A 677 4.39 8.80 10.16
N ARG A 678 3.07 8.80 9.92
CA ARG A 678 2.07 8.23 10.85
C ARG A 678 2.31 6.75 11.16
N ALA A 679 2.58 5.92 10.14
CA ALA A 679 2.70 4.48 10.32
C ALA A 679 3.94 4.12 11.17
N LEU A 680 5.08 4.75 10.88
CA LEU A 680 6.30 4.60 11.68
C LEU A 680 6.12 5.14 13.10
N TYR A 681 5.49 6.30 13.24
CA TYR A 681 5.24 6.89 14.56
C TYR A 681 4.34 6.01 15.42
N HIS A 682 3.31 5.42 14.81
CA HIS A 682 2.40 4.52 15.48
C HIS A 682 3.10 3.28 16.04
N ASP A 683 3.84 2.56 15.21
CA ASP A 683 4.52 1.34 15.63
C ASP A 683 5.65 1.64 16.63
N ALA A 684 6.37 2.76 16.43
CA ALA A 684 7.42 3.19 17.36
C ALA A 684 6.84 3.62 18.71
N MET A 685 5.67 4.28 18.71
CA MET A 685 4.95 4.64 19.91
C MET A 685 4.47 3.40 20.66
N ILE A 686 3.90 2.40 19.96
CA ILE A 686 3.53 1.12 20.54
C ILE A 686 4.73 0.48 21.24
N TYR A 687 5.90 0.41 20.60
CA TYR A 687 7.08 -0.15 21.24
C TYR A 687 7.62 0.72 22.40
N ALA A 688 7.48 2.04 22.33
CA ALA A 688 7.92 2.93 23.39
C ALA A 688 7.08 2.81 24.67
N VAL A 689 5.77 2.56 24.54
CA VAL A 689 4.83 2.39 25.67
C VAL A 689 4.55 0.92 26.02
N GLY A 690 4.93 0.01 25.13
CA GLY A 690 4.49 -1.38 25.12
C GLY A 690 5.00 -2.19 26.30
N PRO A 691 6.32 -2.22 26.59
CA PRO A 691 6.86 -2.82 27.81
C PRO A 691 6.18 -2.19 29.02
N PHE A 692 5.34 -2.95 29.69
CA PHE A 692 4.47 -2.42 30.72
C PHE A 692 5.24 -2.11 32.00
N ASP A 693 6.17 -2.99 32.38
CA ASP A 693 6.91 -2.87 33.63
C ASP A 693 8.00 -1.80 33.56
N ASN A 694 8.67 -1.68 32.40
CA ASN A 694 9.74 -0.71 32.17
C ASN A 694 9.60 -0.05 30.79
N PRO A 695 8.64 0.89 30.63
CA PRO A 695 8.35 1.45 29.34
C PRO A 695 9.49 2.34 28.84
N SER A 696 9.95 2.08 27.61
CA SER A 696 11.10 2.75 27.01
C SER A 696 10.94 4.27 26.89
N TYR A 697 9.70 4.80 26.84
CA TYR A 697 9.45 6.23 26.68
C TYR A 697 10.07 7.09 27.78
N GLN A 698 10.35 6.52 28.96
CA GLN A 698 11.00 7.23 30.07
C GLN A 698 12.40 7.76 29.70
N THR A 699 13.05 7.13 28.70
CA THR A 699 14.39 7.50 28.21
C THR A 699 14.38 8.61 27.17
N ILE A 700 13.21 8.98 26.62
CA ILE A 700 13.07 10.02 25.58
C ILE A 700 13.53 11.37 26.12
N GLN A 701 14.48 12.05 25.48
CA GLN A 701 14.98 13.34 25.97
C GLN A 701 14.01 14.51 25.69
N ASP A 702 13.32 14.48 24.56
CA ASP A 702 12.32 15.50 24.20
C ASP A 702 11.11 15.43 25.16
N LYS A 703 10.90 16.49 25.94
CA LYS A 703 9.81 16.57 26.92
C LYS A 703 8.42 16.51 26.29
N LYS A 704 8.23 17.08 25.11
CA LYS A 704 6.95 17.06 24.38
C LYS A 704 6.65 15.63 23.92
N LEU A 705 7.63 14.98 23.30
CA LEU A 705 7.49 13.61 22.82
C LEU A 705 7.29 12.62 23.98
N ARG A 706 8.04 12.80 25.08
CA ARG A 706 7.85 12.04 26.32
C ARG A 706 6.43 12.21 26.89
N GLY A 707 5.92 13.44 26.96
CA GLY A 707 4.56 13.70 27.46
C GLY A 707 3.46 13.07 26.60
N LEU A 708 3.66 13.01 25.28
CA LEU A 708 2.74 12.30 24.38
C LEU A 708 2.77 10.79 24.60
N ALA A 709 3.96 10.21 24.77
CA ALA A 709 4.11 8.79 25.06
C ALA A 709 3.53 8.43 26.44
N GLU A 710 3.74 9.26 27.45
CA GLU A 710 3.12 9.11 28.78
C GLU A 710 1.58 9.17 28.69
N ALA A 711 1.01 10.09 27.91
CA ALA A 711 -0.42 10.15 27.69
C ALA A 711 -0.96 8.86 27.04
N GLN A 712 -0.24 8.28 26.07
CA GLN A 712 -0.61 7.00 25.46
C GLN A 712 -0.47 5.83 26.44
N PHE A 713 0.59 5.80 27.24
CA PHE A 713 0.75 4.81 28.31
C PHE A 713 -0.41 4.88 29.32
N ASN A 714 -0.84 6.08 29.71
CA ASN A 714 -2.00 6.27 30.60
C ASN A 714 -3.31 5.74 29.97
N LYS A 715 -3.50 5.91 28.64
CA LYS A 715 -4.64 5.30 27.92
C LYS A 715 -4.56 3.76 27.96
N LEU A 716 -3.36 3.19 27.78
CA LEU A 716 -3.13 1.75 27.91
C LEU A 716 -3.47 1.27 29.34
N CYS A 717 -3.00 1.95 30.38
CA CYS A 717 -3.36 1.66 31.77
C CYS A 717 -4.87 1.69 31.98
N ALA A 718 -5.58 2.67 31.43
CA ALA A 718 -7.04 2.73 31.53
C ALA A 718 -7.73 1.53 30.86
N ASN A 719 -7.20 1.04 29.74
CA ASN A 719 -7.72 -0.17 29.07
C ASN A 719 -7.43 -1.44 29.88
N ILE A 720 -6.26 -1.54 30.51
CA ILE A 720 -5.93 -2.63 31.44
C ILE A 720 -6.89 -2.63 32.63
N VAL A 721 -7.16 -1.48 33.25
CA VAL A 721 -8.11 -1.37 34.37
C VAL A 721 -9.53 -1.81 33.94
N LYS A 722 -9.97 -1.47 32.73
CA LYS A 722 -11.26 -1.96 32.20
C LYS A 722 -11.28 -3.48 32.09
N ALA A 723 -10.22 -4.08 31.55
CA ALA A 723 -10.08 -5.54 31.46
C ALA A 723 -10.04 -6.20 32.85
N GLN A 724 -9.33 -5.61 33.82
CA GLN A 724 -9.31 -6.09 35.21
C GLN A 724 -10.69 -6.04 35.86
N ARG A 725 -11.41 -4.93 35.70
CA ARG A 725 -12.79 -4.80 36.23
C ARG A 725 -13.71 -5.87 35.66
N LEU A 726 -13.56 -6.20 34.38
CA LEU A 726 -14.32 -7.28 33.75
C LEU A 726 -14.01 -8.63 34.40
N LEU A 727 -12.73 -8.95 34.57
CA LEU A 727 -12.30 -10.19 35.22
C LEU A 727 -12.78 -10.26 36.67
N PHE A 728 -12.66 -9.17 37.43
CA PHE A 728 -13.17 -9.11 38.80
C PHE A 728 -14.68 -9.27 38.87
N TYR A 729 -15.42 -8.67 37.93
CA TYR A 729 -16.87 -8.84 37.85
C TYR A 729 -17.23 -10.31 37.66
N VAL A 730 -16.58 -11.01 36.71
CA VAL A 730 -16.79 -12.43 36.48
C VAL A 730 -16.49 -13.27 37.73
N VAL A 731 -15.41 -12.95 38.44
CA VAL A 731 -15.06 -13.65 39.70
C VAL A 731 -16.05 -13.35 40.82
N ALA A 732 -16.55 -12.11 40.92
CA ALA A 732 -17.42 -11.67 42.00
C ALA A 732 -18.87 -12.12 41.84
N THR A 733 -19.42 -12.13 40.62
CA THR A 733 -20.79 -12.59 40.37
C THR A 733 -20.98 -14.09 40.64
N ASP A 734 -19.89 -14.85 40.62
CA ASP A 734 -19.88 -16.28 40.95
C ASP A 734 -20.18 -16.56 42.44
N ILE A 735 -19.92 -15.59 43.34
CA ILE A 735 -20.21 -15.74 44.77
C ILE A 735 -21.72 -15.80 45.05
N ASN A 736 -22.56 -15.26 44.15
CA ASN A 736 -23.99 -15.06 44.41
C ASN A 736 -24.94 -15.86 43.48
N VAL A 737 -24.46 -16.48 42.39
CA VAL A 737 -25.31 -17.17 41.39
C VAL A 737 -24.88 -18.64 41.24
N ALA A 738 -24.94 -19.39 42.33
CA ALA A 738 -24.32 -20.70 42.44
C ALA A 738 -25.11 -21.89 41.81
N GLN A 739 -26.03 -21.71 40.85
CA GLN A 739 -26.87 -22.85 40.43
C GLN A 739 -26.99 -23.25 38.95
N GLU A 740 -26.64 -22.46 37.92
CA GLU A 740 -27.00 -22.89 36.55
C GLU A 740 -25.97 -22.80 35.40
N PHE A 741 -24.72 -22.32 35.58
CA PHE A 741 -23.81 -22.22 34.43
C PHE A 741 -22.46 -22.93 34.60
N ILE A 742 -22.28 -24.03 33.86
CA ILE A 742 -21.04 -24.82 33.72
C ILE A 742 -19.85 -23.95 33.25
N GLY A 743 -20.10 -22.88 32.49
CA GLY A 743 -19.06 -21.93 32.07
C GLY A 743 -18.42 -21.13 33.23
N HIS A 744 -19.08 -21.04 34.39
CA HIS A 744 -18.67 -20.18 35.50
C HIS A 744 -17.61 -20.83 36.41
N GLN A 745 -17.78 -22.11 36.77
CA GLN A 745 -16.73 -22.86 37.51
C GLN A 745 -15.42 -22.96 36.75
N ILE A 746 -15.48 -23.00 35.41
CA ILE A 746 -14.32 -22.98 34.52
C ILE A 746 -13.57 -21.65 34.64
N GLY A 747 -14.28 -20.51 34.64
CA GLY A 747 -13.67 -19.19 34.80
C GLY A 747 -12.96 -19.00 36.14
N MET A 748 -13.55 -19.52 37.22
CA MET A 748 -12.97 -19.48 38.56
C MET A 748 -11.73 -20.37 38.71
N LYS A 749 -11.77 -21.57 38.12
CA LYS A 749 -10.62 -22.49 38.05
C LYS A 749 -9.49 -21.88 37.20
N MET A 750 -9.83 -21.18 36.12
CA MET A 750 -8.88 -20.44 35.30
C MET A 750 -8.29 -19.20 35.99
N VAL A 751 -9.05 -18.45 36.77
CA VAL A 751 -8.47 -17.27 37.43
C VAL A 751 -7.65 -17.68 38.67
N LYS A 752 -8.03 -18.77 39.36
CA LYS A 752 -7.33 -19.22 40.58
C LYS A 752 -6.19 -20.22 40.34
N GLU A 753 -6.32 -21.18 39.42
CA GLU A 753 -5.30 -22.23 39.22
C GLU A 753 -4.25 -21.87 38.16
N LEU A 754 -4.63 -21.05 37.17
CA LEU A 754 -3.71 -20.64 36.11
C LEU A 754 -2.54 -19.81 36.63
N PRO A 755 -2.68 -18.86 37.59
CA PRO A 755 -1.53 -18.19 38.18
C PRO A 755 -0.58 -19.17 38.88
N LEU A 756 -1.08 -20.18 39.57
CA LEU A 756 -0.26 -21.05 40.41
C LEU A 756 0.59 -22.07 39.63
N SER A 757 0.11 -22.56 38.48
CA SER A 757 0.89 -23.48 37.63
C SER A 757 1.88 -22.77 36.71
N ILE A 758 1.74 -21.45 36.54
CA ILE A 758 2.50 -20.63 35.60
C ILE A 758 3.72 -19.98 36.26
N LEU A 759 3.60 -19.69 37.56
CA LEU A 759 4.66 -19.09 38.32
C LEU A 759 5.66 -20.18 38.72
N SER A 760 6.66 -20.39 37.86
CA SER A 760 7.95 -20.69 38.45
C SER A 760 8.22 -19.52 39.41
N PRO A 761 8.48 -19.77 40.70
CA PRO A 761 8.70 -18.70 41.68
C PRO A 761 9.86 -17.76 41.29
N GLU A 762 10.63 -18.12 40.27
CA GLU A 762 11.77 -17.38 39.76
C GLU A 762 11.47 -16.50 38.53
N GLU A 763 10.34 -16.67 37.83
CA GLU A 763 10.04 -15.87 36.62
C GLU A 763 9.12 -14.67 36.93
N PRO A 764 9.45 -13.46 36.45
CA PRO A 764 8.58 -12.29 36.59
C PRO A 764 7.26 -12.47 35.83
N ILE A 765 6.18 -11.93 36.40
CA ILE A 765 4.85 -11.99 35.82
C ILE A 765 4.66 -10.84 34.83
N TYR A 766 4.79 -11.15 33.54
CA TYR A 766 4.48 -10.17 32.50
C TYR A 766 2.97 -10.07 32.28
N LEU A 767 2.42 -8.86 32.42
CA LEU A 767 0.97 -8.66 32.43
C LEU A 767 0.32 -8.98 31.07
N ALA A 768 0.98 -8.67 29.96
CA ALA A 768 0.50 -9.02 28.63
C ALA A 768 0.45 -10.54 28.42
N ALA A 769 1.49 -11.27 28.86
CA ALA A 769 1.52 -12.74 28.83
C ALA A 769 0.45 -13.36 29.72
N TYR A 770 0.19 -12.78 30.90
CA TYR A 770 -0.87 -13.20 31.79
C TYR A 770 -2.25 -13.11 31.12
N TYR A 771 -2.63 -11.94 30.57
CA TYR A 771 -3.91 -11.80 29.88
C TYR A 771 -4.01 -12.69 28.64
N ARG A 772 -2.92 -12.86 27.89
CA ARG A 772 -2.90 -13.76 26.71
C ARG A 772 -3.29 -15.17 27.09
N ARG A 773 -2.72 -15.71 28.17
CA ARG A 773 -3.04 -17.05 28.63
C ARG A 773 -4.48 -17.15 29.12
N ILE A 774 -5.03 -16.14 29.79
CA ILE A 774 -6.46 -16.12 30.13
C ILE A 774 -7.31 -16.19 28.86
N LEU A 775 -7.00 -15.36 27.86
CA LEU A 775 -7.72 -15.34 26.59
C LEU A 775 -7.67 -16.69 25.87
N GLU A 776 -6.49 -17.31 25.76
CA GLU A 776 -6.32 -18.63 25.12
C GLU A 776 -7.14 -19.72 25.83
N ASN A 777 -7.15 -19.70 27.16
CA ASN A 777 -7.97 -20.62 27.96
C ASN A 777 -9.46 -20.35 27.81
N CYS A 778 -9.88 -19.08 27.73
CA CYS A 778 -11.27 -18.70 27.48
C CYS A 778 -11.73 -19.17 26.10
N LYS A 779 -10.89 -19.03 25.07
CA LYS A 779 -11.16 -19.54 23.71
C LYS A 779 -11.29 -21.06 23.71
N ALA A 780 -10.44 -21.78 24.46
CA ALA A 780 -10.54 -23.24 24.60
C ALA A 780 -11.83 -23.71 25.28
N ASN A 781 -12.49 -22.85 26.07
CA ASN A 781 -13.68 -23.18 26.84
C ASN A 781 -14.93 -22.38 26.41
N ASN A 782 -14.88 -21.70 25.27
CA ASN A 782 -15.97 -20.91 24.70
C ASN A 782 -16.54 -19.82 25.63
N SER A 783 -15.69 -19.15 26.41
CA SER A 783 -16.11 -18.03 27.27
C SER A 783 -16.12 -16.71 26.50
N LEU A 784 -17.19 -16.47 25.75
CA LEU A 784 -17.36 -15.29 24.88
C LEU A 784 -17.21 -13.95 25.63
N TYR A 785 -17.72 -13.85 26.86
CA TYR A 785 -17.72 -12.59 27.62
C TYR A 785 -16.32 -12.11 28.01
N ILE A 786 -15.43 -13.03 28.42
CA ILE A 786 -14.03 -12.68 28.75
C ILE A 786 -13.25 -12.42 27.47
N GLU A 787 -13.51 -13.19 26.42
CA GLU A 787 -12.90 -13.01 25.11
C GLU A 787 -13.15 -11.59 24.57
N GLU A 788 -14.41 -11.13 24.54
CA GLU A 788 -14.79 -9.79 24.06
C GLU A 788 -14.09 -8.66 24.83
N GLY A 789 -13.77 -8.87 26.11
CA GLY A 789 -13.09 -7.88 26.93
C GLY A 789 -11.56 -7.87 26.82
N LEU A 790 -10.95 -9.04 26.64
CA LEU A 790 -9.50 -9.17 26.57
C LEU A 790 -8.95 -9.05 25.14
N GLU A 791 -9.74 -9.41 24.13
CA GLU A 791 -9.31 -9.35 22.73
C GLU A 791 -8.89 -7.95 22.30
N PRO A 792 -9.63 -6.85 22.62
CA PRO A 792 -9.19 -5.50 22.31
C PRO A 792 -7.84 -5.13 22.97
N LEU A 793 -7.61 -5.59 24.21
CA LEU A 793 -6.37 -5.32 24.94
C LEU A 793 -5.16 -6.06 24.34
N LEU A 794 -5.39 -7.21 23.73
CA LEU A 794 -4.38 -8.10 23.19
C LEU A 794 -4.27 -8.06 21.66
N LYS A 795 -5.06 -7.20 21.01
CA LYS A 795 -5.04 -6.97 19.58
C LYS A 795 -3.70 -6.34 19.19
N ASN A 796 -3.16 -6.80 18.06
CA ASN A 796 -2.00 -6.17 17.43
C ASN A 796 -2.47 -5.09 16.46
N GLU A 797 -2.17 -3.84 16.77
CA GLU A 797 -2.48 -2.66 15.93
C GLU A 797 -1.24 -2.17 15.14
N MET A 798 -0.13 -2.91 15.15
CA MET A 798 1.07 -2.52 14.42
C MET A 798 0.89 -2.62 12.90
N TYR A 799 1.45 -1.66 12.16
CA TYR A 799 1.46 -1.62 10.70
C TYR A 799 2.48 -2.59 10.09
N PHE A 800 3.73 -2.59 10.55
CA PHE A 800 4.82 -3.33 9.90
C PHE A 800 5.01 -4.74 10.45
N LYS A 801 4.56 -4.98 11.68
CA LYS A 801 4.75 -6.23 12.42
C LYS A 801 3.42 -6.90 12.79
N GLN A 802 2.52 -7.03 11.82
CA GLN A 802 1.18 -7.61 12.00
C GLN A 802 1.16 -9.04 12.55
N HIS A 803 2.25 -9.79 12.39
CA HIS A 803 2.39 -11.16 12.91
C HIS A 803 2.83 -11.24 14.38
N GLN A 804 3.15 -10.10 15.02
CA GLN A 804 3.49 -10.08 16.44
C GLN A 804 2.24 -10.32 17.29
N ILE A 805 2.45 -10.92 18.46
CA ILE A 805 1.36 -11.29 19.36
C ILE A 805 1.74 -10.79 20.76
N ALA A 806 0.93 -9.89 21.30
CA ALA A 806 1.10 -9.38 22.66
C ALA A 806 1.13 -10.55 23.67
N GLY A 807 2.12 -10.58 24.56
CA GLY A 807 2.29 -11.63 25.56
C GLY A 807 3.11 -12.85 25.11
N LEU A 808 3.68 -12.86 23.90
CA LEU A 808 4.48 -13.99 23.38
C LEU A 808 5.87 -13.55 22.87
N LYS A 809 6.85 -14.47 22.95
CA LYS A 809 8.22 -14.31 22.43
C LYS A 809 8.87 -12.97 22.83
N ASP A 810 9.16 -12.11 21.86
CA ASP A 810 9.81 -10.81 22.04
C ASP A 810 8.84 -9.74 22.58
N CYS A 811 7.55 -10.05 22.63
CA CYS A 811 6.48 -9.19 23.14
C CYS A 811 5.86 -9.72 24.45
N LYS A 812 6.62 -10.48 25.26
CA LYS A 812 6.13 -11.06 26.53
C LYS A 812 5.51 -10.02 27.47
N ASP A 813 6.18 -8.87 27.62
CA ASP A 813 5.72 -7.76 28.47
C ASP A 813 5.02 -6.64 27.68
N THR A 814 4.65 -6.89 26.43
CA THR A 814 4.33 -5.82 25.49
C THR A 814 2.87 -5.89 25.05
N PHE A 815 2.12 -4.84 25.35
CA PHE A 815 0.81 -4.62 24.73
C PHE A 815 0.97 -3.95 23.37
N LEU A 816 0.21 -4.43 22.39
CA LEU A 816 0.27 -3.96 20.99
C LEU A 816 -1.02 -3.25 20.54
N CYS A 817 -1.89 -2.91 21.50
CA CYS A 817 -3.26 -2.45 21.24
C CYS A 817 -3.44 -0.92 21.28
N SER A 818 -2.35 -0.16 21.37
CA SER A 818 -2.44 1.30 21.41
C SER A 818 -2.95 1.81 20.06
N GLN A 819 -4.07 2.52 20.07
CA GLN A 819 -4.65 3.14 18.87
C GLN A 819 -4.35 4.63 18.90
N LEU A 820 -3.69 5.14 17.85
CA LEU A 820 -3.50 6.59 17.67
C LEU A 820 -4.55 7.15 16.70
N SER A 821 -5.40 8.03 17.24
CA SER A 821 -6.26 8.87 16.43
C SER A 821 -5.47 9.97 15.71
N ALA A 822 -6.09 10.67 14.76
CA ALA A 822 -5.44 11.81 14.11
C ALA A 822 -5.14 12.95 15.10
N GLU A 823 -5.95 13.10 16.15
CA GLU A 823 -5.79 14.09 17.22
C GLU A 823 -4.61 13.78 18.14
N ASP A 824 -4.18 12.53 18.19
CA ASP A 824 -3.02 12.09 18.98
C ASP A 824 -1.68 12.36 18.27
N LEU A 825 -1.72 12.76 17.00
CA LEU A 825 -0.51 13.07 16.24
C LEU A 825 -0.02 14.47 16.62
N PRO A 826 1.30 14.65 16.85
CA PRO A 826 1.82 15.93 17.31
C PRO A 826 2.10 16.94 16.18
N TRP A 827 1.56 16.67 14.99
CA TRP A 827 1.59 17.53 13.81
C TRP A 827 0.22 17.50 13.11
N ASP A 828 -0.07 18.54 12.34
CA ASP A 828 -1.26 18.57 11.49
C ASP A 828 -1.06 17.63 10.29
N VAL A 829 -1.98 16.70 10.11
CA VAL A 829 -1.97 15.72 9.01
C VAL A 829 -2.21 16.34 7.63
N ASN A 830 -2.69 17.58 7.59
CA ASN A 830 -2.98 18.35 6.38
C ASN A 830 -1.84 19.29 5.98
N ASP A 831 -0.87 19.51 6.87
CA ASP A 831 0.32 20.29 6.55
C ASP A 831 1.22 19.48 5.60
N ILE A 832 1.51 20.05 4.43
CA ILE A 832 2.30 19.42 3.37
C ILE A 832 3.68 20.05 3.17
N ASP A 833 3.96 21.18 3.82
CA ASP A 833 5.15 22.01 3.59
C ASP A 833 5.88 22.28 4.91
N TRP A 834 6.33 21.19 5.55
CA TRP A 834 7.13 21.20 6.78
C TRP A 834 8.58 20.83 6.54
#